data_AF-A0A9P1N4M3-F1
#
_entry.id   AF-A0A9P1N4M3-F1
#
_cell.length_a   1.000
_cell.length_b   1.000
_cell.length_c   1.000
_cell.angle_alpha   90.00
_cell.angle_beta   90.00
_cell.angle_gamma   90.00
#
_symmetry.space_group_name_H-M   'P 1'
#
loop_
_entity.id
_entity.type
_entity.pdbx_description
1 polymer ?
#
loop_
_entity_poly.entity_id
_entity_poly.type
_entity_poly.pdbx_seq_one_letter_code
_entity_poly.pdbx_strand_id
1 'polypeptide(L)'
;MLKRRHAVYIISRCFASRLAIVGSGPAGMFACNGVLRRKQDVFVDVFEHSPVPFGLVRYGVAPDHQEVKNVINTFDTMFEKNRDRLRLFCNVSIGRDIKFEELLDNYDAILLAYGSYKTRTLQIPGSKNTKNVISGSEFVGWYNGMPNISAPNNLENVKNVIIVGNGNVALDCARILSSSKSGDGKLRISDIPNDRLDLLEKSGIENIKILGRRGPENVSFTIKELKEQFKVEKWSSKIEISPEDQQKLQNLLPTLERKKKRLTEVILKNSGKSQGERKCQFLFHWVPKEVIANKDGFIEKIRVENVEKNGQEIEELPCDLLIYSIGYETIVLDGVPKNEKKMIDMKDHCRVNLPNSSVYATGWCAHGPKGVIVDTQQQSIFVAEEIVSDFENAENANAPPKTLEILKSRKIPFLSWDAWKKIDNEERDLGKKTGKVREKLTQFDRPEVYFKMESKILDGPNVGYCSSSEGEEEDFKVVKDEDEHQANVMKKFGPSSNTGAKGVLSDFKAFREQTKLAMEQKNQYFLEQAKRGMMMGSKEEREKAQKEEDEFELEESELDEIRRKRMLEMKKMAQNKIIEIVNKNQYSDAIDGSNKYLLAVLIYEPENEECAKLTYLCKVLAADYGNVKFIRATSRLLGMSDAFRANGVPCLQFYKDGNLIGNFVRISAMLGQDGDVAKLRKFLRKQHIDLINGGYASDSDDGDDED
;
A
#
# COMPACT_ATOMS: atom_id res chain seq x y z
N MET A 1 -44.90 -22.80 -5.54
CA MET A 1 -43.86 -23.49 -4.75
C MET A 1 -42.59 -23.63 -5.61
N LEU A 2 -41.69 -22.65 -5.60
CA LEU A 2 -40.35 -22.79 -6.15
C LEU A 2 -39.35 -22.61 -5.00
N LYS A 3 -38.79 -23.73 -4.52
CA LYS A 3 -37.75 -23.74 -3.50
C LYS A 3 -36.41 -23.36 -4.15
N ARG A 4 -35.81 -22.32 -3.57
CA ARG A 4 -34.42 -21.87 -3.66
C ARG A 4 -33.43 -23.03 -3.89
N ARG A 5 -32.59 -22.90 -4.92
CA ARG A 5 -31.29 -23.56 -5.02
C ARG A 5 -30.23 -22.49 -5.31
N HIS A 6 -29.79 -21.78 -4.27
CA HIS A 6 -28.44 -21.21 -4.25
C HIS A 6 -27.50 -22.32 -3.81
N ALA A 7 -27.07 -23.14 -4.77
CA ALA A 7 -25.98 -24.08 -4.55
C ALA A 7 -24.68 -23.29 -4.70
N VAL A 8 -24.03 -23.00 -3.56
CA VAL A 8 -22.64 -22.54 -3.52
C VAL A 8 -21.80 -23.66 -4.11
N TYR A 9 -21.27 -23.46 -5.31
CA TYR A 9 -20.23 -24.32 -5.87
C TYR A 9 -18.94 -24.09 -5.07
N ILE A 10 -18.80 -24.76 -3.93
CA ILE A 10 -17.48 -25.13 -3.42
C ILE A 10 -17.05 -26.29 -4.30
N ILE A 11 -16.37 -26.00 -5.41
CA ILE A 11 -15.59 -27.02 -6.09
C ILE A 11 -14.59 -27.52 -5.04
N SER A 12 -14.74 -28.78 -4.66
CA SER A 12 -13.86 -29.50 -3.75
C SER A 12 -12.48 -29.66 -4.38
N ARG A 13 -11.72 -28.56 -4.48
CA ARG A 13 -10.28 -28.62 -4.70
C ARG A 13 -9.66 -29.15 -3.41
N CYS A 14 -9.06 -30.34 -3.48
CA CYS A 14 -8.13 -30.76 -2.44
C CYS A 14 -6.92 -29.83 -2.51
N PHE A 15 -6.81 -28.91 -1.55
CA PHE A 15 -5.58 -28.17 -1.34
C PHE A 15 -4.64 -29.05 -0.55
N ALA A 16 -3.39 -29.16 -0.99
CA ALA A 16 -2.41 -30.00 -0.32
C ALA A 16 -2.00 -29.36 1.02
N SER A 17 -1.91 -28.04 1.10
CA SER A 17 -1.39 -27.37 2.30
C SER A 17 -2.37 -26.33 2.84
N ARG A 18 -2.45 -26.22 4.16
CA ARG A 18 -3.34 -25.29 4.87
C ARG A 18 -2.52 -24.41 5.79
N LEU A 19 -2.62 -23.10 5.58
CA LEU A 19 -1.89 -22.08 6.32
C LEU A 19 -2.86 -21.19 7.08
N ALA A 20 -2.70 -21.09 8.40
CA ALA A 20 -3.33 -20.04 9.20
C ALA A 20 -2.38 -18.86 9.34
N ILE A 21 -2.86 -17.64 9.10
CA ILE A 21 -2.13 -16.40 9.35
C ILE A 21 -2.85 -15.64 10.46
N VAL A 22 -2.16 -15.39 11.57
CA VAL A 22 -2.69 -14.67 12.73
C VAL A 22 -2.24 -13.22 12.67
N GLY A 23 -3.12 -12.34 12.20
CA GLY A 23 -2.90 -10.90 12.02
C GLY A 23 -2.97 -10.49 10.55
N SER A 24 -3.77 -9.46 10.25
CA SER A 24 -3.96 -8.94 8.88
C SER A 24 -3.20 -7.65 8.59
N GLY A 25 -2.21 -7.29 9.42
CA GLY A 25 -1.30 -6.18 9.16
C GLY A 25 -0.32 -6.46 8.00
N PRO A 26 0.62 -5.53 7.71
CA PRO A 26 1.61 -5.68 6.64
C PRO A 26 2.34 -7.01 6.67
N ALA A 27 2.75 -7.44 7.86
CA ALA A 27 3.49 -8.69 8.08
C ALA A 27 2.73 -9.90 7.52
N GLY A 28 1.48 -10.08 7.95
CA GLY A 28 0.64 -11.18 7.52
C GLY A 28 0.27 -11.09 6.05
N MET A 29 -0.03 -9.89 5.56
CA MET A 29 -0.46 -9.68 4.16
C MET A 29 0.67 -9.83 3.15
N PHE A 30 1.88 -9.36 3.45
CA PHE A 30 3.03 -9.58 2.58
C PHE A 30 3.44 -11.05 2.54
N ALA A 31 3.42 -11.74 3.68
CA ALA A 31 3.69 -13.16 3.73
C ALA A 31 2.62 -13.97 2.97
N CYS A 32 1.34 -13.65 3.19
CA CYS A 32 0.21 -14.24 2.46
C CYS A 32 0.38 -14.12 0.94
N ASN A 33 0.67 -12.89 0.46
CA ASN A 33 0.91 -12.64 -0.96
C ASN A 33 2.14 -13.42 -1.47
N GLY A 34 3.19 -13.50 -0.65
CA GLY A 34 4.40 -14.25 -0.94
C GLY A 34 4.14 -15.75 -1.13
N VAL A 35 3.35 -16.34 -0.24
CA VAL A 35 2.97 -17.76 -0.29
C VAL A 35 2.07 -18.04 -1.50
N LEU A 36 1.00 -17.26 -1.67
CA LEU A 36 0.02 -17.47 -2.76
C LEU A 36 0.64 -17.32 -4.16
N ARG A 37 1.66 -16.47 -4.32
CA ARG A 37 2.37 -16.32 -5.60
C ARG A 37 3.28 -17.51 -5.93
N ARG A 38 3.79 -18.20 -4.90
CA ARG A 38 4.78 -19.29 -5.06
C ARG A 38 4.10 -20.66 -5.10
N LYS A 39 3.00 -20.86 -4.37
CA LYS A 39 2.28 -22.14 -4.26
C LYS A 39 0.82 -21.97 -4.68
N GLN A 40 0.34 -22.81 -5.60
CA GLN A 40 -1.03 -22.75 -6.14
C GLN A 40 -2.02 -23.59 -5.32
N ASP A 41 -1.55 -24.72 -4.80
CA ASP A 41 -2.28 -25.75 -4.05
C ASP A 41 -2.21 -25.52 -2.53
N VAL A 42 -2.32 -24.26 -2.10
CA VAL A 42 -2.37 -23.86 -0.69
C VAL A 42 -3.67 -23.14 -0.39
N PHE A 43 -4.28 -23.49 0.73
CA PHE A 43 -5.43 -22.82 1.31
C PHE A 43 -4.99 -21.95 2.49
N VAL A 44 -5.40 -20.68 2.51
CA VAL A 44 -4.95 -19.70 3.50
C VAL A 44 -6.15 -19.09 4.22
N ASP A 45 -6.15 -19.16 5.55
CA ASP A 45 -7.08 -18.42 6.40
C ASP A 45 -6.34 -17.32 7.16
N VAL A 46 -6.82 -16.09 7.06
CA VAL A 46 -6.28 -14.93 7.77
C VAL A 46 -7.23 -14.57 8.91
N PHE A 47 -6.74 -14.58 10.14
CA PHE A 47 -7.48 -14.18 11.34
C PHE A 47 -7.05 -12.80 11.80
N GLU A 48 -8.01 -11.92 12.06
CA GLU A 48 -7.77 -10.56 12.53
C GLU A 48 -8.63 -10.26 13.74
N HIS A 49 -8.00 -9.74 14.80
CA HIS A 49 -8.69 -9.34 16.02
C HIS A 49 -9.62 -8.14 15.80
N SER A 50 -9.17 -7.16 15.01
CA SER A 50 -9.90 -5.94 14.71
C SER A 50 -11.14 -6.22 13.83
N PRO A 51 -12.18 -5.36 13.87
CA PRO A 51 -13.35 -5.51 12.99
C PRO A 51 -13.03 -5.45 11.50
N VAL A 52 -11.93 -4.79 11.11
CA VAL A 52 -11.54 -4.60 9.71
C VAL A 52 -10.03 -4.82 9.55
N PRO A 53 -9.55 -5.20 8.35
CA PRO A 53 -8.17 -5.64 8.16
C PRO A 53 -7.16 -4.49 8.07
N PHE A 54 -5.89 -4.87 7.80
CA PHE A 54 -4.74 -4.01 7.47
C PHE A 54 -3.97 -3.41 8.65
N GLY A 55 -4.44 -3.61 9.88
CA GLY A 55 -3.73 -3.24 11.10
C GLY A 55 -3.18 -1.82 11.07
N LEU A 56 -1.88 -1.65 11.34
CA LEU A 56 -1.25 -0.33 11.42
C LEU A 56 -1.16 0.43 10.09
N VAL A 57 -1.38 -0.18 8.92
CA VAL A 57 -1.52 0.61 7.69
C VAL A 57 -2.76 1.48 7.76
N ARG A 58 -3.84 0.94 8.32
CA ARG A 58 -5.11 1.64 8.48
C ARG A 58 -5.15 2.49 9.75
N TYR A 59 -4.65 1.95 10.86
CA TYR A 59 -4.79 2.55 12.20
C TYR A 59 -3.52 3.21 12.75
N GLY A 60 -2.37 3.03 12.11
CA GLY A 60 -1.09 3.57 12.56
C GLY A 60 -0.55 4.68 11.66
N VAL A 61 -0.47 4.44 10.35
CA VAL A 61 0.02 5.42 9.37
C VAL A 61 -0.84 6.68 9.44
N ALA A 62 -0.18 7.83 9.58
CA ALA A 62 -0.84 9.11 9.75
C ALA A 62 -1.73 9.46 8.53
N PRO A 63 -2.84 10.20 8.73
CA PRO A 63 -3.75 10.59 7.66
C PRO A 63 -3.10 11.55 6.65
N ASP A 64 -2.05 12.26 6.99
CA ASP A 64 -1.28 13.07 6.05
C ASP A 64 -0.21 12.27 5.25
N HIS A 65 -0.16 10.95 5.44
CA HIS A 65 0.69 10.00 4.70
C HIS A 65 -0.12 8.97 3.91
N GLN A 66 -1.11 9.43 3.13
CA GLN A 66 -1.97 8.54 2.33
C GLN A 66 -1.17 7.66 1.35
N GLU A 67 -0.04 8.16 0.84
CA GLU A 67 0.80 7.43 -0.11
C GLU A 67 1.37 6.13 0.48
N VAL A 68 1.61 6.10 1.79
CA VAL A 68 2.11 4.92 2.50
C VAL A 68 0.99 3.86 2.62
N LYS A 69 -0.27 4.28 2.60
CA LYS A 69 -1.45 3.39 2.68
C LYS A 69 -1.76 2.68 1.35
N ASN A 70 -1.14 3.09 0.24
CA ASN A 70 -1.35 2.51 -1.10
C ASN A 70 -1.03 1.01 -1.20
N VAL A 71 -0.24 0.46 -0.27
CA VAL A 71 0.01 -0.98 -0.16
C VAL A 71 -1.30 -1.78 -0.03
N ILE A 72 -2.36 -1.20 0.53
CA ILE A 72 -3.69 -1.82 0.62
C ILE A 72 -4.20 -2.27 -0.75
N ASN A 73 -3.93 -1.52 -1.83
CA ASN A 73 -4.36 -1.91 -3.18
C ASN A 73 -3.77 -3.26 -3.63
N THR A 74 -2.55 -3.57 -3.17
CA THR A 74 -1.90 -4.87 -3.43
C THR A 74 -2.62 -5.97 -2.68
N PHE A 75 -3.01 -5.73 -1.42
CA PHE A 75 -3.72 -6.69 -0.59
C PHE A 75 -5.15 -6.92 -1.10
N ASP A 76 -5.86 -5.86 -1.50
CA ASP A 76 -7.17 -5.95 -2.15
C ASP A 76 -7.10 -6.84 -3.40
N THR A 77 -6.14 -6.56 -4.29
CA THR A 77 -5.95 -7.36 -5.52
C THR A 77 -5.63 -8.82 -5.20
N MET A 78 -4.85 -9.07 -4.16
CA MET A 78 -4.51 -10.41 -3.70
C MET A 78 -5.77 -11.18 -3.26
N PHE A 79 -6.63 -10.59 -2.43
CA PHE A 79 -7.89 -11.23 -2.02
C PHE A 79 -8.82 -11.48 -3.20
N GLU A 80 -9.00 -10.50 -4.09
CA GLU A 80 -9.88 -10.63 -5.25
C GLU A 80 -9.45 -11.76 -6.20
N LYS A 81 -8.15 -11.93 -6.42
CA LYS A 81 -7.61 -12.97 -7.32
C LYS A 81 -7.61 -14.38 -6.72
N ASN A 82 -7.77 -14.51 -5.40
CA ASN A 82 -7.58 -15.80 -4.70
C ASN A 82 -8.81 -16.18 -3.86
N ARG A 83 -10.01 -15.71 -4.22
CA ARG A 83 -11.27 -15.97 -3.48
C ARG A 83 -11.59 -17.46 -3.29
N ASP A 84 -11.05 -18.35 -4.13
CA ASP A 84 -11.22 -19.81 -4.03
C ASP A 84 -10.35 -20.47 -2.95
N ARG A 85 -9.31 -19.79 -2.48
CA ARG A 85 -8.27 -20.38 -1.62
C ARG A 85 -7.73 -19.47 -0.51
N LEU A 86 -8.28 -18.27 -0.38
CA LEU A 86 -7.94 -17.29 0.64
C LEU A 86 -9.21 -16.78 1.32
N ARG A 87 -9.29 -16.90 2.65
CA ARG A 87 -10.39 -16.34 3.46
C ARG A 87 -9.87 -15.38 4.51
N LEU A 88 -10.71 -14.40 4.85
CA LEU A 88 -10.49 -13.46 5.93
C LEU A 88 -11.55 -13.66 7.03
N PHE A 89 -11.09 -13.65 8.27
CA PHE A 89 -11.90 -13.71 9.49
C PHE A 89 -11.51 -12.54 10.40
N CYS A 90 -12.12 -11.37 10.18
CA CYS A 90 -12.01 -10.23 11.08
C CYS A 90 -12.92 -10.40 12.30
N ASN A 91 -12.64 -9.65 13.37
CA ASN A 91 -13.31 -9.76 14.67
C ASN A 91 -13.11 -11.14 15.34
N VAL A 92 -12.01 -11.84 15.04
CA VAL A 92 -11.67 -13.14 15.62
C VAL A 92 -10.34 -13.06 16.36
N SER A 93 -10.38 -13.34 17.65
CA SER A 93 -9.22 -13.26 18.54
C SER A 93 -8.64 -14.64 18.79
N ILE A 94 -7.45 -14.90 18.26
CA ILE A 94 -6.69 -16.12 18.59
C ILE A 94 -6.24 -16.04 20.06
N GLY A 95 -6.43 -17.13 20.79
CA GLY A 95 -6.26 -17.23 22.25
C GLY A 95 -7.56 -17.04 23.04
N ARG A 96 -8.61 -16.44 22.46
CA ARG A 96 -9.92 -16.25 23.11
C ARG A 96 -11.04 -17.00 22.39
N ASP A 97 -11.23 -16.69 21.11
CA ASP A 97 -12.35 -17.21 20.30
C ASP A 97 -11.99 -18.56 19.66
N ILE A 98 -10.73 -18.68 19.21
CA ILE A 98 -10.06 -19.91 18.79
C ILE A 98 -8.76 -20.02 19.58
N LYS A 99 -8.53 -21.12 20.30
CA LYS A 99 -7.27 -21.33 21.04
C LYS A 99 -6.13 -21.63 20.06
N PHE A 100 -4.89 -21.39 20.48
CA PHE A 100 -3.73 -21.64 19.63
C PHE A 100 -3.59 -23.12 19.27
N GLU A 101 -3.90 -24.02 20.20
CA GLU A 101 -3.85 -25.47 20.00
C GLU A 101 -4.86 -25.92 18.92
N GLU A 102 -6.03 -25.26 18.84
CA GLU A 102 -7.02 -25.55 17.81
C GLU A 102 -6.52 -25.17 16.41
N LEU A 103 -5.61 -24.18 16.30
CA LEU A 103 -4.95 -23.90 15.03
C LEU A 103 -3.95 -25.00 14.69
N LEU A 104 -3.21 -25.54 15.66
CA LEU A 104 -2.27 -26.65 15.43
C LEU A 104 -3.00 -27.89 14.91
N ASP A 105 -4.21 -28.17 15.41
CA ASP A 105 -5.00 -29.32 14.97
C ASP A 105 -5.60 -29.16 13.57
N ASN A 106 -5.78 -27.92 13.08
CA ASN A 106 -6.54 -27.62 11.87
C ASN A 106 -5.70 -27.18 10.67
N TYR A 107 -4.43 -26.82 10.87
CA TYR A 107 -3.56 -26.29 9.83
C TYR A 107 -2.22 -26.99 9.81
N ASP A 108 -1.66 -27.14 8.60
CA ASP A 108 -0.36 -27.78 8.40
C ASP A 108 0.78 -26.80 8.73
N ALA A 109 0.51 -25.49 8.64
CA ALA A 109 1.39 -24.45 9.16
C ALA A 109 0.61 -23.26 9.74
N ILE A 110 1.25 -22.56 10.68
CA ILE A 110 0.73 -21.33 11.29
C ILE A 110 1.77 -20.23 11.16
N LEU A 111 1.37 -19.06 10.68
CA LEU A 111 2.17 -17.85 10.68
C LEU A 111 1.62 -16.84 11.69
N LEU A 112 2.44 -16.51 12.70
CA LEU A 112 2.18 -15.45 13.66
C LEU A 112 2.62 -14.10 13.07
N ALA A 113 1.68 -13.19 12.87
CA ALA A 113 1.90 -11.87 12.26
C ALA A 113 1.06 -10.76 12.94
N TYR A 114 0.72 -10.95 14.22
CA TYR A 114 -0.19 -10.08 14.97
C TYR A 114 0.46 -8.78 15.49
N GLY A 115 1.74 -8.58 15.17
CA GLY A 115 2.48 -7.37 15.53
C GLY A 115 2.57 -7.13 17.04
N SER A 116 2.43 -5.88 17.47
CA SER A 116 2.28 -5.53 18.88
C SER A 116 1.27 -4.39 19.03
N TYR A 117 0.27 -4.62 19.89
CA TYR A 117 -0.79 -3.65 20.17
C TYR A 117 -0.69 -3.03 21.57
N LYS A 118 0.08 -3.63 22.48
CA LYS A 118 0.18 -3.17 23.87
C LYS A 118 1.30 -2.15 23.99
N THR A 119 0.99 -0.95 24.46
CA THR A 119 2.00 0.09 24.67
C THR A 119 2.76 -0.09 25.96
N ARG A 120 4.04 0.32 25.97
CA ARG A 120 4.77 0.48 27.23
C ARG A 120 4.16 1.61 28.04
N THR A 121 3.90 1.35 29.31
CA THR A 121 3.39 2.37 30.23
C THR A 121 4.52 3.26 30.74
N LEU A 122 4.25 4.55 30.90
CA LEU A 122 5.16 5.47 31.57
C LEU A 122 5.21 5.14 33.08
N GLN A 123 6.31 4.56 33.57
CA GLN A 123 6.42 4.09 34.95
C GLN A 123 6.92 5.19 35.89
N ILE A 124 6.13 6.27 36.03
CA ILE A 124 6.42 7.39 36.95
C ILE A 124 5.20 7.71 37.82
N PRO A 125 5.39 8.29 39.02
CA PRO A 125 4.29 8.77 39.87
C PRO A 125 3.30 9.66 39.11
N GLY A 126 2.02 9.53 39.44
CA GLY A 126 0.90 10.28 38.82
C GLY A 126 0.44 9.80 37.44
N SER A 127 1.28 9.11 36.67
CA SER A 127 1.00 8.75 35.26
C SER A 127 -0.27 7.94 35.00
N LYS A 128 -0.66 7.01 35.90
CA LYS A 128 -1.78 6.09 35.67
C LYS A 128 -3.17 6.65 36.01
N ASN A 129 -3.24 7.57 36.96
CA ASN A 129 -4.52 8.03 37.53
C ASN A 129 -4.86 9.46 37.11
N THR A 130 -4.06 10.05 36.23
CA THR A 130 -4.22 11.44 35.78
C THR A 130 -4.85 11.46 34.39
N LYS A 131 -5.93 12.24 34.24
CA LYS A 131 -6.59 12.45 32.94
C LYS A 131 -5.67 13.25 32.00
N ASN A 132 -5.84 13.03 30.70
CA ASN A 132 -4.98 13.60 29.64
C ASN A 132 -3.51 13.16 29.74
N VAL A 133 -3.24 11.99 30.32
CA VAL A 133 -2.00 11.23 30.14
C VAL A 133 -2.32 10.03 29.25
N ILE A 134 -1.88 10.07 28.00
CA ILE A 134 -2.22 9.06 26.99
C ILE A 134 -0.97 8.54 26.28
N SER A 135 -1.02 7.31 25.80
CA SER A 135 0.05 6.79 24.95
C SER A 135 -0.01 7.39 23.55
N GLY A 136 1.15 7.45 22.87
CA GLY A 136 1.21 7.83 21.46
C GLY A 136 0.34 6.93 20.60
N SER A 137 0.27 5.62 20.87
CA SER A 137 -0.56 4.72 20.07
C SER A 137 -2.06 4.95 20.27
N GLU A 138 -2.50 5.32 21.47
CA GLU A 138 -3.91 5.65 21.72
C GLU A 138 -4.28 6.93 20.99
N PHE A 139 -3.41 7.95 21.03
CA PHE A 139 -3.63 9.18 20.27
C PHE A 139 -3.67 8.92 18.76
N VAL A 140 -2.72 8.11 18.25
CA VAL A 140 -2.69 7.68 16.84
C VAL A 140 -3.92 6.89 16.46
N GLY A 141 -4.30 5.89 17.25
CA GLY A 141 -5.48 5.08 17.02
C GLY A 141 -6.75 5.94 17.02
N TRP A 142 -6.86 6.87 17.97
CA TRP A 142 -7.99 7.79 18.06
C TRP A 142 -8.18 8.62 16.78
N TYR A 143 -7.16 9.35 16.34
CA TYR A 143 -7.29 10.17 15.14
C TYR A 143 -7.41 9.31 13.87
N ASN A 144 -6.88 8.08 13.86
CA ASN A 144 -7.06 7.17 12.73
C ASN A 144 -8.39 6.41 12.74
N GLY A 145 -9.30 6.71 13.67
CA GLY A 145 -10.63 6.10 13.73
C GLY A 145 -10.62 4.66 14.22
N MET A 146 -9.65 4.27 15.06
CA MET A 146 -9.65 2.98 15.72
C MET A 146 -10.88 2.87 16.64
N PRO A 147 -11.65 1.77 16.56
CA PRO A 147 -12.87 1.63 17.35
C PRO A 147 -12.59 1.62 18.85
N ASN A 148 -13.52 2.16 19.64
CA ASN A 148 -13.49 2.16 21.11
C ASN A 148 -12.31 2.92 21.74
N ILE A 149 -11.63 3.80 21.00
CA ILE A 149 -10.64 4.71 21.57
C ILE A 149 -11.30 6.07 21.86
N SER A 150 -11.23 6.48 23.13
CA SER A 150 -11.75 7.76 23.60
C SER A 150 -10.91 8.93 23.10
N ALA A 151 -11.56 10.07 22.89
CA ALA A 151 -10.87 11.32 22.59
C ALA A 151 -10.08 11.85 23.80
N PRO A 152 -8.99 12.59 23.58
CA PRO A 152 -8.41 13.43 24.62
C PRO A 152 -9.46 14.41 25.14
N ASN A 153 -9.48 14.64 26.46
CA ASN A 153 -10.51 15.46 27.07
C ASN A 153 -10.22 16.95 26.87
N ASN A 154 -11.27 17.74 26.64
CA ASN A 154 -11.23 19.21 26.64
C ASN A 154 -10.11 19.81 25.76
N LEU A 155 -9.88 19.26 24.56
CA LEU A 155 -8.81 19.74 23.66
C LEU A 155 -8.86 21.25 23.41
N GLU A 156 -10.04 21.86 23.41
CA GLU A 156 -10.26 23.31 23.27
C GLU A 156 -9.55 24.14 24.35
N ASN A 157 -9.37 23.55 25.55
CA ASN A 157 -8.71 24.18 26.70
C ASN A 157 -7.23 23.78 26.84
N VAL A 158 -6.74 22.83 26.05
CA VAL A 158 -5.35 22.35 26.10
C VAL A 158 -4.46 23.35 25.37
N LYS A 159 -3.52 23.99 26.08
CA LYS A 159 -2.55 24.92 25.48
C LYS A 159 -1.15 24.31 25.34
N ASN A 160 -0.74 23.53 26.34
CA ASN A 160 0.60 22.98 26.48
C ASN A 160 0.57 21.46 26.35
N VAL A 161 1.17 20.94 25.27
CA VAL A 161 1.32 19.51 25.02
C VAL A 161 2.76 19.11 25.23
N ILE A 162 2.98 18.03 25.99
CA ILE A 162 4.28 17.42 26.13
C ILE A 162 4.24 16.03 25.51
N ILE A 163 5.18 15.75 24.62
CA ILE A 163 5.34 14.46 23.95
C ILE A 163 6.64 13.83 24.44
N VAL A 164 6.58 12.64 25.04
CA VAL A 164 7.79 11.93 25.51
C VAL A 164 8.21 10.88 24.49
N GLY A 165 9.40 11.05 23.90
CA GLY A 165 10.00 10.12 22.95
C GLY A 165 10.42 10.80 21.64
N ASN A 166 11.50 10.29 21.01
CA ASN A 166 12.04 10.81 19.75
C ASN A 166 11.97 9.78 18.62
N GLY A 167 10.82 9.14 18.44
CA GLY A 167 10.54 8.25 17.30
C GLY A 167 9.53 8.87 16.32
N ASN A 168 9.29 8.22 15.19
CA ASN A 168 8.34 8.71 14.17
C ASN A 168 6.92 8.93 14.74
N VAL A 169 6.43 8.04 15.61
CA VAL A 169 5.11 8.21 16.24
C VAL A 169 5.01 9.51 17.04
N ALA A 170 6.09 9.95 17.70
CA ALA A 170 6.11 11.23 18.40
C ALA A 170 5.99 12.41 17.42
N LEU A 171 6.65 12.31 16.24
CA LEU A 171 6.51 13.30 15.18
C LEU A 171 5.12 13.29 14.56
N ASP A 172 4.51 12.12 14.36
CA ASP A 172 3.14 12.03 13.84
C ASP A 172 2.15 12.68 14.80
N CYS A 173 2.29 12.45 16.11
CA CYS A 173 1.47 13.13 17.12
C CYS A 173 1.66 14.65 17.06
N ALA A 174 2.91 15.12 17.05
CA ALA A 174 3.21 16.55 16.95
C ALA A 174 2.67 17.18 15.66
N ARG A 175 2.82 16.48 14.54
CA ARG A 175 2.43 16.95 13.21
C ARG A 175 0.93 17.04 13.08
N ILE A 176 0.17 16.02 13.51
CA ILE A 176 -1.31 16.07 13.47
C ILE A 176 -1.86 17.18 14.38
N LEU A 177 -1.30 17.35 15.58
CA LEU A 177 -1.69 18.45 16.47
C LEU A 177 -1.42 19.81 15.84
N SER A 178 -0.26 19.98 15.19
CA SER A 178 0.14 21.26 14.59
C SER A 178 -0.55 21.55 13.24
N SER A 179 -0.66 20.56 12.36
CA SER A 179 -1.23 20.70 11.02
C SER A 179 -2.75 20.85 11.01
N SER A 180 -3.45 20.40 12.04
CA SER A 180 -4.89 20.63 12.19
C SER A 180 -5.31 22.09 12.00
N LYS A 181 -4.45 23.05 12.37
CA LYS A 181 -4.70 24.49 12.23
C LYS A 181 -3.82 25.18 11.19
N SER A 182 -3.12 24.44 10.32
CA SER A 182 -2.31 25.05 9.26
C SER A 182 -3.19 25.79 8.26
N GLY A 183 -4.39 25.27 7.98
CA GLY A 183 -5.29 25.79 6.94
C GLY A 183 -4.93 25.31 5.53
N ASP A 184 -4.00 24.35 5.41
CA ASP A 184 -3.59 23.78 4.11
C ASP A 184 -4.59 22.77 3.52
N GLY A 185 -5.66 22.46 4.26
CA GLY A 185 -6.72 21.55 3.83
C GLY A 185 -6.31 20.07 3.70
N LYS A 186 -5.05 19.70 3.94
CA LYS A 186 -4.54 18.33 3.69
C LYS A 186 -5.26 17.30 4.55
N LEU A 187 -5.52 17.62 5.81
CA LEU A 187 -6.28 16.73 6.69
C LEU A 187 -7.76 16.65 6.29
N ARG A 188 -8.35 17.71 5.74
CA ARG A 188 -9.75 17.73 5.28
C ARG A 188 -10.02 16.89 4.04
N ILE A 189 -8.99 16.55 3.25
CA ILE A 189 -9.09 15.60 2.12
C ILE A 189 -8.61 14.17 2.47
N SER A 190 -8.08 13.97 3.68
CA SER A 190 -7.50 12.70 4.14
C SER A 190 -8.54 11.72 4.72
N ASP A 191 -8.07 10.61 5.29
CA ASP A 191 -8.90 9.57 5.93
C ASP A 191 -9.09 9.71 7.45
N ILE A 192 -8.66 10.84 8.06
CA ILE A 192 -8.98 11.16 9.46
C ILE A 192 -10.50 11.30 9.61
N PRO A 193 -11.20 10.73 10.60
CA PRO A 193 -12.64 10.93 10.74
C PRO A 193 -13.00 12.39 11.06
N ASN A 194 -14.13 12.88 10.53
CA ASN A 194 -14.52 14.29 10.66
C ASN A 194 -14.71 14.71 12.12
N ASP A 195 -15.35 13.86 12.93
CA ASP A 195 -15.57 14.13 14.35
C ASP A 195 -14.25 14.28 15.15
N ARG A 196 -13.17 13.66 14.69
CA ARG A 196 -11.83 13.79 15.29
C ARG A 196 -11.12 15.05 14.81
N LEU A 197 -11.21 15.33 13.51
CA LEU A 197 -10.62 16.51 12.91
C LEU A 197 -11.25 17.79 13.47
N ASP A 198 -12.57 17.81 13.66
CA ASP A 198 -13.28 18.96 14.22
C ASP A 198 -12.81 19.29 15.65
N LEU A 199 -12.52 18.27 16.46
CA LEU A 199 -11.94 18.45 17.80
C LEU A 199 -10.50 18.98 17.75
N LEU A 200 -9.70 18.52 16.79
CA LEU A 200 -8.33 18.99 16.59
C LEU A 200 -8.30 20.45 16.12
N GLU A 201 -9.16 20.83 15.17
CA GLU A 201 -9.26 22.20 14.66
C GLU A 201 -9.71 23.20 15.73
N LYS A 202 -10.59 22.77 16.64
CA LYS A 202 -11.03 23.58 17.79
C LYS A 202 -10.04 23.60 18.96
N SER A 203 -8.97 22.80 18.92
CA SER A 203 -8.03 22.67 20.05
C SER A 203 -7.43 24.01 20.50
N GLY A 204 -7.05 24.17 21.76
CA GLY A 204 -6.41 25.41 22.27
C GLY A 204 -4.89 25.47 22.07
N ILE A 205 -4.32 24.53 21.30
CA ILE A 205 -2.91 24.16 21.43
C ILE A 205 -2.00 25.20 20.78
N GLU A 206 -1.01 25.65 21.55
CA GLU A 206 -0.03 26.68 21.17
C GLU A 206 1.40 26.19 21.38
N ASN A 207 1.65 25.34 22.38
CA ASN A 207 2.99 24.91 22.76
C ASN A 207 3.09 23.39 22.73
N ILE A 208 3.96 22.85 21.88
CA ILE A 208 4.32 21.42 21.83
C ILE A 208 5.78 21.29 22.24
N LYS A 209 6.08 20.46 23.24
CA LYS A 209 7.46 20.10 23.62
C LYS A 209 7.67 18.61 23.46
N ILE A 210 8.63 18.22 22.63
CA ILE A 210 9.04 16.83 22.41
C ILE A 210 10.28 16.55 23.26
N LEU A 211 10.12 15.76 24.32
CA LEU A 211 11.17 15.42 25.27
C LEU A 211 11.89 14.14 24.88
N GLY A 212 13.21 14.24 24.79
CA GLY A 212 14.13 13.12 24.62
C GLY A 212 14.98 12.89 25.85
N ARG A 213 15.00 11.66 26.35
CA ARG A 213 15.84 11.27 27.50
C ARG A 213 17.35 11.17 27.20
N ARG A 214 17.73 11.22 25.93
CA ARG A 214 19.12 11.12 25.44
C ARG A 214 19.38 12.28 24.48
N GLY A 215 20.64 12.46 24.10
CA GLY A 215 21.07 13.49 23.15
C GLY A 215 20.54 13.31 21.73
N PRO A 216 20.66 14.37 20.90
CA PRO A 216 20.18 14.43 19.51
C PRO A 216 20.78 13.37 18.58
N GLU A 217 21.97 12.84 18.88
CA GLU A 217 22.60 11.76 18.13
C GLU A 217 21.88 10.40 18.29
N ASN A 218 21.03 10.28 19.30
CA ASN A 218 20.33 9.04 19.68
C ASN A 218 18.85 9.00 19.23
N VAL A 219 18.45 9.92 18.36
CA VAL A 219 17.09 10.00 17.83
C VAL A 219 16.73 8.74 17.03
N SER A 220 15.44 8.40 17.03
CA SER A 220 14.92 7.24 16.30
C SER A 220 13.94 7.62 15.19
N PHE A 221 13.62 8.92 15.05
CA PHE A 221 12.86 9.40 13.91
C PHE A 221 13.71 9.45 12.63
N THR A 222 13.04 9.38 11.49
CA THR A 222 13.66 9.41 10.17
C THR A 222 13.62 10.83 9.55
N ILE A 223 14.47 11.05 8.54
CA ILE A 223 14.69 12.37 7.96
C ILE A 223 13.45 12.97 7.27
N LYS A 224 12.61 12.14 6.65
CA LYS A 224 11.41 12.58 5.92
C LYS A 224 10.43 13.24 6.90
N GLU A 225 10.13 12.54 7.97
CA GLU A 225 9.18 12.88 9.03
C GLU A 225 9.66 14.11 9.80
N LEU A 226 10.97 14.21 10.07
CA LEU A 226 11.55 15.40 10.69
C LEU A 226 11.43 16.63 9.76
N LYS A 227 11.74 16.48 8.47
CA LYS A 227 11.62 17.58 7.51
C LYS A 227 10.18 18.06 7.36
N GLU A 228 9.22 17.16 7.39
CA GLU A 228 7.79 17.50 7.32
C GLU A 228 7.33 18.31 8.55
N GLN A 229 7.81 17.99 9.75
CA GLN A 229 7.51 18.79 10.95
C GLN A 229 7.99 20.25 10.84
N PHE A 230 9.11 20.49 10.15
CA PHE A 230 9.61 21.86 9.89
C PHE A 230 8.85 22.61 8.80
N LYS A 231 8.03 21.92 8.00
CA LYS A 231 7.23 22.53 6.93
C LYS A 231 5.80 22.87 7.37
N VAL A 232 5.41 22.57 8.61
CA VAL A 232 4.06 22.86 9.10
C VAL A 232 3.88 24.37 9.20
N GLU A 233 2.98 24.91 8.39
CA GLU A 233 2.71 26.35 8.36
C GLU A 233 2.16 26.87 9.69
N LYS A 234 2.43 28.14 9.99
CA LYS A 234 2.01 28.82 11.24
C LYS A 234 2.62 28.25 12.53
N TRP A 235 3.54 27.29 12.43
CA TRP A 235 4.23 26.69 13.57
C TRP A 235 5.74 26.90 13.49
N SER A 236 6.34 27.40 14.57
CA SER A 236 7.80 27.49 14.69
C SER A 236 8.34 26.21 15.31
N SER A 237 8.74 25.28 14.45
CA SER A 237 9.40 24.03 14.86
C SER A 237 10.92 24.23 14.91
N LYS A 238 11.55 24.06 16.08
CA LYS A 238 13.01 24.18 16.24
C LYS A 238 13.56 23.16 17.24
N ILE A 239 14.82 22.80 17.03
CA ILE A 239 15.52 21.86 17.90
C ILE A 239 16.43 22.63 18.86
N GLU A 240 16.18 22.50 20.15
CA GLU A 240 17.04 23.10 21.15
C GLU A 240 18.18 22.13 21.48
N ILE A 241 19.40 22.56 21.19
CA ILE A 241 20.62 21.78 21.35
C ILE A 241 21.57 22.62 22.20
N SER A 242 22.23 21.99 23.18
CA SER A 242 23.29 22.64 23.96
C SER A 242 24.51 22.92 23.08
N PRO A 243 25.34 23.94 23.40
CA PRO A 243 26.61 24.16 22.69
C PRO A 243 27.50 22.91 22.65
N GLU A 244 27.49 22.12 23.73
CA GLU A 244 28.24 20.87 23.86
C GLU A 244 27.75 19.81 22.86
N ASP A 245 26.44 19.58 22.77
CA ASP A 245 25.86 18.65 21.81
C ASP A 245 26.05 19.12 20.37
N GLN A 246 25.96 20.43 20.12
CA GLN A 246 26.20 20.99 18.79
C GLN A 246 27.63 20.69 18.33
N GLN A 247 28.63 20.90 19.19
CA GLN A 247 30.03 20.55 18.91
C GLN A 247 30.20 19.04 18.72
N LYS A 248 29.55 18.22 19.56
CA LYS A 248 29.59 16.76 19.45
C LYS A 248 29.05 16.27 18.11
N LEU A 249 27.90 16.79 17.67
CA LEU A 249 27.31 16.45 16.37
C LEU A 249 28.22 16.88 15.21
N GLN A 250 28.81 18.08 15.27
CA GLN A 250 29.75 18.56 14.26
C GLN A 250 30.99 17.66 14.14
N ASN A 251 31.53 17.20 15.27
CA ASN A 251 32.67 16.29 15.30
C ASN A 251 32.31 14.89 14.77
N LEU A 252 31.06 14.45 14.96
CA LEU A 252 30.59 13.15 14.47
C LEU A 252 30.30 13.15 12.96
N LEU A 253 29.84 14.27 12.38
CA LEU A 253 29.42 14.38 10.98
C LEU A 253 30.33 13.70 9.94
N PRO A 254 31.67 13.81 9.99
CA PRO A 254 32.57 13.18 9.01
C PRO A 254 32.58 11.66 9.06
N THR A 255 32.24 11.07 10.22
CA THR A 255 32.33 9.62 10.48
C THR A 255 30.99 8.88 10.33
N LEU A 256 29.89 9.62 10.20
CA LEU A 256 28.55 9.05 10.10
C LEU A 256 28.26 8.51 8.70
N GLU A 257 27.60 7.35 8.63
CA GLU A 257 27.00 6.81 7.40
C GLU A 257 26.02 7.81 6.76
N ARG A 258 25.88 7.78 5.43
CA ARG A 258 25.09 8.74 4.62
C ARG A 258 23.70 9.05 5.21
N LYS A 259 22.95 8.04 5.65
CA LYS A 259 21.61 8.22 6.23
C LYS A 259 21.64 9.02 7.54
N LYS A 260 22.51 8.64 8.48
CA LYS A 260 22.67 9.33 9.77
C LYS A 260 23.28 10.71 9.59
N LYS A 261 24.27 10.86 8.71
CA LYS A 261 24.89 12.14 8.38
C LYS A 261 23.86 13.18 7.92
N ARG A 262 23.02 12.83 6.92
CA ARG A 262 21.95 13.71 6.43
C ARG A 262 20.93 14.08 7.50
N LEU A 263 20.59 13.14 8.39
CA LEU A 263 19.70 13.42 9.52
C LEU A 263 20.34 14.44 10.47
N THR A 264 21.61 14.24 10.84
CA THR A 264 22.37 15.15 11.70
C THR A 264 22.51 16.55 11.08
N GLU A 265 22.75 16.65 9.77
CA GLU A 265 22.77 17.93 9.05
C GLU A 265 21.44 18.68 9.16
N VAL A 266 20.30 17.97 9.02
CA VAL A 266 18.98 18.56 9.18
C VAL A 266 18.74 19.01 10.62
N ILE A 267 19.20 18.24 11.61
CA ILE A 267 19.12 18.59 13.02
C ILE A 267 19.89 19.89 13.29
N LEU A 268 21.15 19.97 12.84
CA LEU A 268 21.99 21.15 13.01
C LEU A 268 21.44 22.38 12.29
N LYS A 269 20.97 22.23 11.05
CA LYS A 269 20.38 23.33 10.26
C LYS A 269 19.13 23.93 10.92
N ASN A 270 18.37 23.12 11.65
CA ASN A 270 17.14 23.55 12.32
C ASN A 270 17.31 23.72 13.84
N SER A 271 18.56 23.81 14.31
CA SER A 271 18.86 24.14 15.70
C SER A 271 18.49 25.60 16.02
N GLY A 272 18.07 25.85 17.25
CA GLY A 272 17.70 27.17 17.75
C GLY A 272 16.45 27.14 18.61
N LYS A 273 15.98 28.32 19.01
CA LYS A 273 14.75 28.47 19.82
C LYS A 273 13.54 28.73 18.93
N SER A 274 12.42 28.08 19.23
CA SER A 274 11.13 28.37 18.59
C SER A 274 10.61 29.75 18.98
N GLN A 275 10.02 30.46 18.03
CA GLN A 275 9.50 31.83 18.20
C GLN A 275 8.03 31.92 17.74
N GLY A 276 7.38 33.06 17.99
CA GLY A 276 5.98 33.28 17.60
C GLY A 276 4.95 32.70 18.58
N GLU A 277 3.68 32.70 18.18
CA GLU A 277 2.56 32.26 19.02
C GLU A 277 2.48 30.73 19.16
N ARG A 278 2.76 29.99 18.07
CA ARG A 278 2.70 28.53 18.06
C ARG A 278 4.08 27.91 17.88
N LYS A 279 4.48 27.07 18.83
CA LYS A 279 5.86 26.57 18.95
C LYS A 279 5.89 25.05 19.09
N CYS A 280 6.78 24.41 18.35
CA CYS A 280 7.13 23.01 18.55
C CYS A 280 8.63 22.90 18.87
N GLN A 281 8.95 22.62 20.13
CA GLN A 281 10.32 22.58 20.63
C GLN A 281 10.76 21.12 20.83
N PHE A 282 11.94 20.78 20.34
CA PHE A 282 12.56 19.49 20.62
C PHE A 282 13.61 19.70 21.71
N LEU A 283 13.45 19.01 22.83
CA LEU A 283 14.32 19.13 23.99
C LEU A 283 14.98 17.77 24.27
N PHE A 284 16.29 17.74 24.45
CA PHE A 284 17.08 16.54 24.73
C PHE A 284 17.61 16.51 26.16
N HIS A 285 17.98 15.31 26.60
CA HIS A 285 18.45 15.02 27.97
C HIS A 285 17.42 15.30 29.09
N TRP A 286 16.15 15.43 28.74
CA TRP A 286 15.06 15.61 29.70
C TRP A 286 14.38 14.29 29.99
N VAL A 287 14.41 13.88 31.26
CA VAL A 287 13.77 12.65 31.75
C VAL A 287 12.55 13.02 32.60
N PRO A 288 11.33 12.57 32.24
CA PRO A 288 10.15 12.78 33.07
C PRO A 288 10.25 11.99 34.38
N LYS A 289 9.89 12.61 35.50
CA LYS A 289 10.00 12.06 36.85
C LYS A 289 8.67 11.93 37.57
N GLU A 290 7.74 12.85 37.36
CA GLU A 290 6.41 12.81 38.01
C GLU A 290 5.39 13.58 37.17
N VAL A 291 4.18 13.05 37.10
CA VAL A 291 3.01 13.76 36.57
C VAL A 291 2.24 14.37 37.74
N ILE A 292 1.96 15.66 37.65
CA ILE A 292 1.26 16.43 38.69
C ILE A 292 -0.13 16.78 38.16
N ALA A 293 -1.16 16.35 38.89
CA ALA A 293 -2.56 16.60 38.56
C ALA A 293 -3.12 17.79 39.34
N ASN A 294 -4.07 18.50 38.74
CA ASN A 294 -4.88 19.50 39.41
C ASN A 294 -5.97 18.85 40.29
N LYS A 295 -6.79 19.68 40.93
CA LYS A 295 -7.88 19.25 41.82
C LYS A 295 -8.94 18.38 41.13
N ASP A 296 -9.14 18.53 39.83
CA ASP A 296 -10.12 17.79 39.02
C ASP A 296 -9.56 16.48 38.41
N GLY A 297 -8.28 16.18 38.72
CA GLY A 297 -7.56 15.00 38.28
C GLY A 297 -7.00 15.08 36.86
N PHE A 298 -6.95 16.27 36.24
CA PHE A 298 -6.27 16.50 34.96
C PHE A 298 -4.81 16.84 35.17
N ILE A 299 -3.95 16.47 34.24
CA ILE A 299 -2.55 16.92 34.27
C ILE A 299 -2.50 18.45 34.23
N GLU A 300 -1.64 19.02 35.08
CA GLU A 300 -1.34 20.45 35.13
C GLU A 300 0.13 20.72 34.82
N LYS A 301 1.01 19.84 35.32
CA LYS A 301 2.46 19.95 35.15
C LYS A 301 3.11 18.58 35.05
N ILE A 302 4.29 18.54 34.45
CA ILE A 302 5.20 17.40 34.53
C ILE A 302 6.52 17.85 35.13
N ARG A 303 7.02 17.10 36.11
CA ARG A 303 8.37 17.29 36.65
C ARG A 303 9.36 16.53 35.79
N VAL A 304 10.38 17.22 35.32
CA VAL A 304 11.44 16.70 34.45
C VAL A 304 12.80 16.99 35.05
N GLU A 305 13.76 16.11 34.78
CA GLU A 305 15.16 16.26 35.19
C GLU A 305 16.05 16.36 33.96
N ASN A 306 16.95 17.34 33.95
CA ASN A 306 18.02 17.41 32.95
C ASN A 306 19.22 16.56 33.38
N VAL A 307 19.52 15.50 32.63
CA VAL A 307 20.58 14.56 32.99
C VAL A 307 21.99 15.05 32.66
N GLU A 308 22.16 16.07 31.82
CA GLU A 308 23.50 16.64 31.55
C GLU A 308 24.02 17.47 32.73
N LYS A 309 23.13 18.04 33.54
CA LYS A 309 23.49 18.84 34.71
C LYS A 309 23.54 18.01 36.00
N ASN A 310 23.90 16.72 35.92
CA ASN A 310 23.99 15.79 37.06
C ASN A 310 22.73 15.76 37.94
N GLY A 311 21.54 15.95 37.35
CA GLY A 311 20.27 15.98 38.10
C GLY A 311 20.05 17.20 38.98
N GLN A 312 20.90 18.23 38.89
CA GLN A 312 20.77 19.47 39.66
C GLN A 312 19.67 20.40 39.14
N GLU A 313 19.17 20.18 37.92
CA GLU A 313 18.10 20.96 37.33
C GLU A 313 16.85 20.10 37.17
N ILE A 314 15.97 20.20 38.17
CA ILE A 314 14.61 19.67 38.14
C ILE A 314 13.69 20.84 37.80
N GLU A 315 12.90 20.70 36.75
CA GLU A 315 11.94 21.70 36.31
C GLU A 315 10.52 21.15 36.32
N GLU A 316 9.55 22.02 36.60
CA GLU A 316 8.13 21.72 36.41
C GLU A 316 7.63 22.45 35.16
N LEU A 317 7.31 21.68 34.12
CA LEU A 317 6.80 22.21 32.87
C LEU A 317 5.26 22.19 32.89
N PRO A 318 4.58 23.30 32.58
CA PRO A 318 3.14 23.31 32.36
C PRO A 318 2.73 22.31 31.28
N CYS A 319 1.68 21.54 31.54
CA CYS A 319 1.23 20.47 30.65
C CYS A 319 -0.26 20.21 30.84
N ASP A 320 -1.04 20.40 29.79
CA ASP A 320 -2.49 20.14 29.75
C ASP A 320 -2.83 18.80 29.07
N LEU A 321 -1.87 18.28 28.29
CA LEU A 321 -1.91 16.97 27.62
C LEU A 321 -0.50 16.37 27.53
N LEU A 322 -0.34 15.16 28.08
CA LEU A 322 0.89 14.38 28.00
C LEU A 322 0.68 13.18 27.08
N ILE A 323 1.49 13.09 26.03
CA ILE A 323 1.52 11.97 25.09
C ILE A 323 2.85 11.23 25.23
N TYR A 324 2.87 9.98 25.70
CA TYR A 324 4.11 9.20 25.78
C TYR A 324 4.24 8.19 24.64
N SER A 325 5.29 8.33 23.82
CA SER A 325 5.61 7.48 22.68
C SER A 325 6.94 6.74 22.88
N ILE A 326 6.98 5.88 23.90
CA ILE A 326 8.19 5.16 24.35
C ILE A 326 8.28 3.71 23.85
N GLY A 327 7.46 3.36 22.86
CA GLY A 327 7.43 2.06 22.19
C GLY A 327 6.37 1.09 22.72
N TYR A 328 6.34 -0.10 22.12
CA TYR A 328 5.37 -1.15 22.44
C TYR A 328 6.00 -2.26 23.29
N GLU A 329 5.15 -2.99 24.01
CA GLU A 329 5.48 -4.22 24.72
C GLU A 329 5.53 -5.38 23.75
N THR A 330 6.11 -6.48 24.18
CA THR A 330 6.20 -7.70 23.39
C THR A 330 5.15 -8.66 23.91
N ILE A 331 4.39 -9.25 23.00
CA ILE A 331 3.22 -10.06 23.32
C ILE A 331 3.46 -11.44 22.75
N VAL A 332 3.29 -12.46 23.58
CA VAL A 332 3.35 -13.86 23.18
C VAL A 332 2.03 -14.49 23.57
N LEU A 333 1.34 -15.03 22.56
CA LEU A 333 0.05 -15.71 22.72
C LEU A 333 0.19 -16.91 23.65
N ASP A 334 -0.90 -17.24 24.34
CA ASP A 334 -0.96 -18.47 25.13
C ASP A 334 -0.81 -19.69 24.21
N GLY A 335 -0.03 -20.67 24.64
CA GLY A 335 0.37 -21.83 23.83
C GLY A 335 1.64 -21.62 22.97
N VAL A 336 2.12 -20.38 22.81
CA VAL A 336 3.38 -20.09 22.08
C VAL A 336 4.56 -20.01 23.05
N PRO A 337 5.70 -20.68 22.77
CA PRO A 337 6.86 -20.69 23.66
C PRO A 337 7.50 -19.30 23.80
N LYS A 338 7.98 -18.99 25.01
CA LYS A 338 8.58 -17.70 25.37
C LYS A 338 10.05 -17.89 25.72
N ASN A 339 10.92 -17.04 25.20
CA ASN A 339 12.33 -17.01 25.61
C ASN A 339 12.53 -16.19 26.90
N GLU A 340 13.76 -16.17 27.42
CA GLU A 340 14.13 -15.42 28.64
C GLU A 340 13.79 -13.92 28.58
N LYS A 341 13.78 -13.34 27.38
CA LYS A 341 13.44 -11.93 27.14
C LYS A 341 11.94 -11.68 27.02
N LYS A 342 11.09 -12.68 27.29
CA LYS A 342 9.62 -12.64 27.14
C LYS A 342 9.18 -12.31 25.71
N MET A 343 9.99 -12.68 24.72
CA MET A 343 9.65 -12.70 23.30
C MET A 343 9.23 -14.11 22.89
N ILE A 344 8.69 -14.26 21.68
CA ILE A 344 8.51 -15.60 21.07
C ILE A 344 9.87 -16.30 21.06
N ASP A 345 9.90 -17.55 21.52
CA ASP A 345 11.09 -18.38 21.41
C ASP A 345 11.25 -18.84 19.96
N MET A 346 12.26 -18.30 19.28
CA MET A 346 12.50 -18.54 17.86
C MET A 346 13.61 -19.57 17.70
N LYS A 347 13.38 -20.61 16.89
CA LYS A 347 14.39 -21.62 16.53
C LYS A 347 15.42 -21.04 15.57
N ASP A 348 14.93 -20.28 14.60
CA ASP A 348 15.72 -19.56 13.60
C ASP A 348 15.07 -18.21 13.30
N HIS A 349 15.46 -17.54 12.20
CA HIS A 349 14.91 -16.22 11.87
C HIS A 349 13.42 -16.20 11.51
N CYS A 350 12.80 -17.34 11.22
CA CYS A 350 11.41 -17.43 10.76
C CYS A 350 10.56 -18.47 11.51
N ARG A 351 11.15 -19.53 12.05
CA ARG A 351 10.47 -20.64 12.73
C ARG A 351 10.48 -20.47 14.24
N VAL A 352 9.34 -20.73 14.86
CA VAL A 352 9.17 -20.77 16.32
C VAL A 352 9.77 -22.07 16.85
N ASN A 353 10.39 -22.03 18.03
CA ASN A 353 10.95 -23.20 18.71
C ASN A 353 9.86 -24.05 19.36
N LEU A 354 9.00 -24.63 18.53
CA LEU A 354 7.92 -25.53 18.94
C LEU A 354 8.10 -26.89 18.26
N PRO A 355 8.50 -27.95 19.00
CA PRO A 355 8.73 -29.27 18.42
C PRO A 355 7.49 -29.83 17.69
N ASN A 356 7.73 -30.57 16.61
CA ASN A 356 6.70 -31.27 15.83
C ASN A 356 5.56 -30.37 15.29
N SER A 357 5.81 -29.07 15.16
CA SER A 357 4.82 -28.10 14.66
C SER A 357 5.46 -27.12 13.67
N SER A 358 4.79 -26.85 12.56
CA SER A 358 5.24 -25.87 11.56
C SER A 358 4.69 -24.49 11.90
N VAL A 359 5.30 -23.85 12.90
CA VAL A 359 4.91 -22.50 13.35
C VAL A 359 6.00 -21.50 12.99
N TYR A 360 5.59 -20.41 12.36
CA TYR A 360 6.43 -19.32 11.90
C TYR A 360 6.00 -18.02 12.57
N ALA A 361 6.91 -17.04 12.61
CA ALA A 361 6.58 -15.69 13.05
C ALA A 361 7.27 -14.65 12.17
N THR A 362 6.60 -13.52 11.92
CA THR A 362 7.17 -12.42 11.14
C THR A 362 6.70 -11.04 11.64
N GLY A 363 7.44 -9.99 11.27
CA GLY A 363 7.16 -8.62 11.70
C GLY A 363 7.36 -8.40 13.20
N TRP A 364 6.59 -7.47 13.77
CA TRP A 364 6.85 -6.97 15.13
C TRP A 364 6.67 -7.98 16.26
N CYS A 365 5.83 -9.01 16.08
CA CYS A 365 5.70 -10.07 17.09
C CYS A 365 6.96 -10.94 17.17
N ALA A 366 7.68 -11.12 16.06
CA ALA A 366 8.91 -11.91 15.99
C ALA A 366 10.16 -11.09 16.37
N HIS A 367 10.30 -9.88 15.82
CA HIS A 367 11.55 -9.11 15.88
C HIS A 367 11.46 -7.85 16.76
N GLY A 368 10.32 -7.64 17.41
CA GLY A 368 10.03 -6.45 18.22
C GLY A 368 9.53 -5.26 17.40
N PRO A 369 8.98 -4.24 18.06
CA PRO A 369 8.27 -3.12 17.42
C PRO A 369 9.23 -2.05 16.87
N LYS A 370 10.02 -2.43 15.87
CA LYS A 370 10.99 -1.55 15.18
C LYS A 370 10.91 -1.78 13.66
N GLY A 371 11.28 -0.74 12.92
CA GLY A 371 11.31 -0.76 11.46
C GLY A 371 10.05 -0.19 10.80
N VAL A 372 10.20 0.17 9.53
CA VAL A 372 9.11 0.67 8.68
C VAL A 372 8.43 -0.48 7.92
N ILE A 373 7.36 -0.18 7.19
CA ILE A 373 6.60 -1.17 6.41
C ILE A 373 7.49 -1.91 5.41
N VAL A 374 8.48 -1.23 4.81
CA VAL A 374 9.43 -1.84 3.86
C VAL A 374 10.31 -2.91 4.52
N ASP A 375 10.79 -2.67 5.74
CA ASP A 375 11.56 -3.67 6.49
C ASP A 375 10.69 -4.90 6.78
N THR A 376 9.43 -4.67 7.17
CA THR A 376 8.44 -5.72 7.43
C THR A 376 8.14 -6.53 6.15
N GLN A 377 8.07 -5.86 5.00
CA GLN A 377 7.85 -6.51 3.70
C GLN A 377 8.97 -7.49 3.37
N GLN A 378 10.23 -7.07 3.51
CA GLN A 378 11.39 -7.92 3.20
C GLN A 378 11.42 -9.17 4.10
N GLN A 379 11.20 -8.98 5.41
CA GLN A 379 11.11 -10.09 6.37
C GLN A 379 9.97 -11.05 6.03
N SER A 380 8.80 -10.52 5.68
CA SER A 380 7.62 -11.33 5.38
C SER A 380 7.76 -12.14 4.09
N ILE A 381 8.46 -11.59 3.09
CA ILE A 381 8.76 -12.29 1.83
C ILE A 381 9.71 -13.45 2.10
N PHE A 382 10.76 -13.25 2.90
CA PHE A 382 11.68 -14.30 3.31
C PHE A 382 10.94 -15.43 4.04
N VAL A 383 10.11 -15.09 5.03
CA VAL A 383 9.32 -16.09 5.77
C VAL A 383 8.37 -16.86 4.86
N ALA A 384 7.78 -16.22 3.85
CA ALA A 384 6.93 -16.89 2.88
C ALA A 384 7.70 -17.89 1.98
N GLU A 385 8.97 -17.61 1.66
CA GLU A 385 9.84 -18.55 0.94
C GLU A 385 10.11 -19.80 1.77
N GLU A 386 10.43 -19.61 3.05
CA GLU A 386 10.68 -20.70 4.00
C GLU A 386 9.43 -21.57 4.23
N ILE A 387 8.25 -20.97 4.40
CA ILE A 387 6.98 -21.70 4.53
C ILE A 387 6.73 -22.59 3.30
N VAL A 388 6.95 -22.06 2.10
CA VAL A 388 6.72 -22.82 0.86
C VAL A 388 7.74 -23.95 0.72
N SER A 389 9.01 -23.69 1.05
CA SER A 389 10.06 -24.72 1.03
C SER A 389 9.75 -25.86 2.00
N ASP A 390 9.21 -25.56 3.18
CA ASP A 390 8.84 -26.59 4.15
C ASP A 390 7.61 -27.40 3.70
N PHE A 391 6.62 -26.75 3.06
CA PHE A 391 5.45 -27.45 2.51
C PHE A 391 5.80 -28.45 1.40
N GLU A 392 6.85 -28.21 0.62
CA GLU A 392 7.32 -29.14 -0.42
C GLU A 392 7.88 -30.45 0.18
N ASN A 393 8.32 -30.40 1.45
CA ASN A 393 8.95 -31.51 2.14
C ASN A 393 8.02 -32.23 3.14
N ALA A 394 6.77 -31.79 3.27
CA ALA A 394 5.82 -32.27 4.28
C ALA A 394 4.71 -33.18 3.69
N GLU A 395 4.33 -34.22 4.45
CA GLU A 395 3.07 -34.91 4.24
C GLU A 395 1.90 -34.01 4.70
N ASN A 396 0.89 -33.90 3.86
CA ASN A 396 0.02 -32.75 3.78
C ASN A 396 -1.45 -33.21 3.83
N ALA A 397 -2.28 -32.61 4.68
CA ALA A 397 -3.65 -33.08 4.88
C ALA A 397 -4.59 -32.58 3.77
N ASN A 398 -5.35 -33.49 3.16
CA ASN A 398 -6.21 -33.20 2.00
C ASN A 398 -7.58 -32.58 2.33
N ALA A 399 -7.85 -32.15 3.57
CA ALA A 399 -9.16 -31.70 4.01
C ALA A 399 -9.16 -30.24 4.48
N PRO A 400 -10.13 -29.39 4.08
CA PRO A 400 -10.15 -27.98 4.44
C PRO A 400 -10.22 -27.78 5.97
N PRO A 401 -9.70 -26.66 6.51
CA PRO A 401 -9.75 -26.37 7.94
C PRO A 401 -11.18 -26.26 8.46
N LYS A 402 -11.44 -26.82 9.65
CA LYS A 402 -12.78 -26.79 10.30
C LYS A 402 -13.05 -25.51 11.08
N THR A 403 -12.16 -24.52 11.03
CA THR A 403 -12.27 -23.27 11.80
C THR A 403 -13.55 -22.48 11.52
N LEU A 404 -14.04 -22.49 10.27
CA LEU A 404 -15.34 -21.89 9.94
C LEU A 404 -16.50 -22.56 10.69
N GLU A 405 -16.47 -23.89 10.83
CA GLU A 405 -17.48 -24.66 11.58
C GLU A 405 -17.36 -24.40 13.08
N ILE A 406 -16.13 -24.28 13.60
CA ILE A 406 -15.87 -23.90 14.99
C ILE A 406 -16.45 -22.51 15.29
N LEU A 407 -16.17 -21.51 14.45
CA LEU A 407 -16.71 -20.15 14.63
C LEU A 407 -18.25 -20.14 14.60
N LYS A 408 -18.86 -20.86 13.65
CA LYS A 408 -20.32 -20.97 13.54
C LYS A 408 -20.95 -21.68 14.73
N SER A 409 -20.40 -22.83 15.15
CA SER A 409 -20.94 -23.62 16.26
C SER A 409 -20.84 -22.87 17.59
N ARG A 410 -19.78 -22.08 17.79
CA ARG A 410 -19.60 -21.21 18.95
C ARG A 410 -20.33 -19.87 18.85
N LYS A 411 -21.00 -19.59 17.73
CA LYS A 411 -21.69 -18.32 17.44
C LYS A 411 -20.76 -17.10 17.60
N ILE A 412 -19.49 -17.26 17.22
CA ILE A 412 -18.55 -16.14 17.21
C ILE A 412 -18.81 -15.30 15.95
N PRO A 413 -19.17 -14.02 16.08
CA PRO A 413 -19.39 -13.16 14.92
C PRO A 413 -18.05 -12.80 14.29
N PHE A 414 -17.96 -12.93 12.98
CA PHE A 414 -16.77 -12.58 12.21
C PHE A 414 -17.16 -11.80 10.95
N LEU A 415 -16.24 -10.98 10.46
CA LEU A 415 -16.40 -10.27 9.19
C LEU A 415 -15.53 -10.94 8.12
N SER A 416 -16.17 -11.34 7.01
CA SER A 416 -15.51 -11.90 5.84
C SER A 416 -14.91 -10.81 4.95
N TRP A 417 -14.15 -11.21 3.92
CA TRP A 417 -13.67 -10.28 2.90
C TRP A 417 -14.81 -9.50 2.23
N ASP A 418 -15.91 -10.17 1.87
CA ASP A 418 -17.06 -9.51 1.23
C ASP A 418 -17.74 -8.51 2.17
N ALA A 419 -17.86 -8.84 3.45
CA ALA A 419 -18.39 -7.92 4.45
C ALA A 419 -17.46 -6.69 4.62
N TRP A 420 -16.14 -6.91 4.64
CA TRP A 420 -15.15 -5.83 4.60
C TRP A 420 -15.31 -4.94 3.37
N LYS A 421 -15.45 -5.51 2.15
CA LYS A 421 -15.62 -4.70 0.93
C LYS A 421 -16.86 -3.83 0.96
N LYS A 422 -17.95 -4.27 1.60
CA LYS A 422 -19.14 -3.42 1.82
C LYS A 422 -18.83 -2.23 2.74
N ILE A 423 -18.13 -2.47 3.86
CA ILE A 423 -17.69 -1.39 4.77
C ILE A 423 -16.76 -0.43 4.04
N ASP A 424 -15.75 -0.94 3.34
CA ASP A 424 -14.77 -0.16 2.60
C ASP A 424 -15.41 0.71 1.49
N ASN A 425 -16.48 0.22 0.84
CA ASN A 425 -17.24 1.02 -0.13
C ASN A 425 -18.05 2.11 0.57
N GLU A 426 -18.76 1.79 1.66
CA GLU A 426 -19.53 2.79 2.43
C GLU A 426 -18.62 3.91 2.94
N GLU A 427 -17.46 3.58 3.50
CA GLU A 427 -16.49 4.58 3.96
C GLU A 427 -16.02 5.50 2.82
N ARG A 428 -15.77 4.94 1.63
CA ARG A 428 -15.38 5.74 0.47
C ARG A 428 -16.52 6.61 -0.04
N ASP A 429 -17.75 6.10 -0.05
CA ASP A 429 -18.90 6.85 -0.53
C ASP A 429 -19.28 7.98 0.44
N LEU A 430 -19.15 7.76 1.75
CA LEU A 430 -19.22 8.83 2.74
C LEU A 430 -18.09 9.86 2.55
N GLY A 431 -16.87 9.39 2.30
CA GLY A 431 -15.74 10.26 2.00
C GLY A 431 -15.97 11.17 0.78
N LYS A 432 -16.48 10.60 -0.33
CA LYS A 432 -16.81 11.36 -1.55
C LYS A 432 -17.79 12.50 -1.26
N LYS A 433 -18.80 12.27 -0.42
CA LYS A 433 -19.79 13.30 -0.04
C LYS A 433 -19.15 14.48 0.70
N THR A 434 -18.03 14.25 1.38
CA THR A 434 -17.30 15.29 2.15
C THR A 434 -15.97 15.70 1.52
N GLY A 435 -15.68 15.30 0.27
CA GLY A 435 -14.43 15.64 -0.41
C GLY A 435 -13.18 14.90 0.10
N LYS A 436 -13.35 13.76 0.75
CA LYS A 436 -12.30 12.95 1.38
C LYS A 436 -12.02 11.67 0.62
N VAL A 437 -10.81 11.13 0.79
CA VAL A 437 -10.47 9.78 0.27
C VAL A 437 -11.34 8.67 0.89
N ARG A 438 -11.77 8.84 2.14
CA ARG A 438 -12.77 8.02 2.86
C ARG A 438 -13.18 8.70 4.17
N GLU A 439 -14.35 8.35 4.69
CA GLU A 439 -14.79 8.63 6.06
C GLU A 439 -14.88 7.31 6.82
N LYS A 440 -14.01 7.09 7.81
CA LYS A 440 -13.94 5.80 8.50
C LYS A 440 -15.09 5.63 9.48
N LEU A 441 -15.65 4.43 9.53
CA LEU A 441 -16.57 4.06 10.61
C LEU A 441 -15.75 3.86 11.91
N THR A 442 -16.09 4.62 12.95
CA THR A 442 -15.38 4.60 14.24
C THR A 442 -16.11 3.78 15.31
N GLN A 443 -17.34 3.35 15.03
CA GLN A 443 -18.17 2.55 15.92
C GLN A 443 -18.57 1.26 15.20
N PHE A 444 -18.29 0.15 15.87
CA PHE A 444 -18.70 -1.19 15.48
C PHE A 444 -19.43 -1.77 16.68
N ASP A 445 -20.74 -1.52 16.76
CA ASP A 445 -21.54 -1.98 17.90
C ASP A 445 -21.52 -3.51 17.99
N ARG A 446 -21.36 -4.02 19.22
CA ARG A 446 -21.28 -5.45 19.62
C ARG A 446 -22.39 -6.34 19.00
N PRO A 447 -22.23 -7.69 19.02
CA PRO A 447 -22.78 -8.70 18.08
C PRO A 447 -24.25 -8.56 17.63
N GLU A 448 -25.11 -7.99 18.47
CA GLU A 448 -26.54 -7.82 18.21
C GLU A 448 -26.83 -6.84 17.05
N VAL A 449 -25.94 -5.85 16.84
CA VAL A 449 -26.02 -4.94 15.69
C VAL A 449 -25.39 -5.54 14.45
N TYR A 450 -24.38 -6.42 14.56
CA TYR A 450 -23.86 -7.13 13.38
C TYR A 450 -24.94 -7.95 12.69
N PHE A 451 -25.80 -8.64 13.45
CA PHE A 451 -26.99 -9.30 12.90
C PHE A 451 -28.00 -8.31 12.31
N LYS A 452 -28.15 -7.12 12.91
CA LYS A 452 -29.10 -6.07 12.46
C LYS A 452 -28.61 -5.25 11.26
N MET A 453 -27.31 -5.02 11.12
CA MET A 453 -26.67 -4.39 9.97
C MET A 453 -26.54 -5.39 8.83
N GLU A 454 -26.10 -6.63 9.10
CA GLU A 454 -26.07 -7.67 8.09
C GLU A 454 -27.48 -7.99 7.58
N SER A 455 -28.51 -8.09 8.44
CA SER A 455 -29.92 -8.21 7.97
C SER A 455 -30.48 -6.93 7.36
N LYS A 456 -30.14 -5.72 7.82
CA LYS A 456 -30.55 -4.49 7.10
C LYS A 456 -29.86 -4.32 5.73
N ILE A 457 -28.67 -4.89 5.57
CA ILE A 457 -27.87 -4.82 4.34
C ILE A 457 -28.18 -6.01 3.40
N LEU A 458 -28.62 -7.15 3.93
CA LEU A 458 -29.04 -8.33 3.16
C LEU A 458 -30.55 -8.34 2.86
N ASP A 459 -31.38 -7.76 3.74
CA ASP A 459 -32.86 -7.77 3.68
C ASP A 459 -33.47 -6.36 3.57
N GLY A 460 -32.66 -5.29 3.49
CA GLY A 460 -33.14 -3.96 3.12
C GLY A 460 -33.73 -3.99 1.70
N PRO A 461 -34.81 -3.24 1.41
CA PRO A 461 -35.38 -3.23 0.07
C PRO A 461 -34.25 -2.89 -0.91
N ASN A 462 -33.97 -3.81 -1.84
CA ASN A 462 -33.20 -3.49 -3.03
C ASN A 462 -33.81 -2.21 -3.59
N VAL A 463 -33.09 -1.10 -3.51
CA VAL A 463 -33.51 0.14 -4.17
C VAL A 463 -33.42 -0.19 -5.65
N GLY A 464 -34.58 -0.57 -6.19
CA GLY A 464 -34.78 -0.84 -7.59
C GLY A 464 -34.34 0.39 -8.35
N TYR A 465 -33.35 0.18 -9.20
CA TYR A 465 -33.07 1.08 -10.29
C TYR A 465 -34.32 1.09 -11.18
N CYS A 466 -35.04 2.23 -11.22
CA CYS A 466 -36.19 2.43 -12.08
C CYS A 466 -35.78 2.23 -13.54
N SER A 467 -36.38 1.24 -14.19
CA SER A 467 -36.51 1.20 -15.65
C SER A 467 -38.00 1.19 -15.97
N SER A 468 -38.54 2.36 -16.30
CA SER A 468 -39.68 2.53 -17.20
C SER A 468 -39.10 2.49 -18.62
N SER A 469 -39.59 1.73 -19.59
CA SER A 469 -40.97 1.45 -20.02
C SER A 469 -40.91 0.31 -21.05
N GLU A 470 -41.76 -0.71 -20.91
CA GLU A 470 -42.83 -1.13 -21.84
C GLU A 470 -42.44 -1.29 -23.32
N GLY A 471 -42.72 -2.47 -23.89
CA GLY A 471 -42.94 -2.61 -25.34
C GLY A 471 -42.43 -3.91 -25.98
N GLU A 472 -43.27 -4.94 -25.90
CA GLU A 472 -43.58 -5.90 -26.97
C GLU A 472 -42.59 -7.02 -27.38
N GLU A 473 -43.23 -8.17 -27.63
CA GLU A 473 -42.74 -9.49 -27.98
C GLU A 473 -42.23 -9.52 -29.43
N GLU A 474 -41.23 -10.36 -29.72
CA GLU A 474 -41.23 -11.20 -30.93
C GLU A 474 -40.15 -12.31 -30.83
N ASP A 475 -40.59 -13.56 -31.00
CA ASP A 475 -39.77 -14.75 -31.28
C ASP A 475 -38.90 -14.53 -32.52
N PHE A 476 -37.70 -15.14 -32.64
CA PHE A 476 -37.35 -15.94 -33.83
C PHE A 476 -35.99 -16.69 -33.74
N LYS A 477 -36.16 -18.01 -33.96
CA LYS A 477 -35.32 -19.12 -34.46
C LYS A 477 -33.82 -18.97 -34.78
N VAL A 478 -33.14 -20.03 -34.33
CA VAL A 478 -31.88 -20.62 -34.81
C VAL A 478 -31.93 -20.98 -36.30
N VAL A 479 -30.86 -20.68 -37.04
CA VAL A 479 -30.52 -21.31 -38.32
C VAL A 479 -29.05 -21.75 -38.30
N LYS A 480 -28.82 -23.01 -38.65
CA LYS A 480 -27.53 -23.61 -39.04
C LYS A 480 -27.42 -23.57 -40.57
N ASP A 481 -26.20 -23.45 -41.08
CA ASP A 481 -25.66 -24.04 -42.34
C ASP A 481 -24.14 -23.71 -42.34
N GLU A 482 -23.17 -24.65 -42.32
CA GLU A 482 -22.68 -25.57 -43.37
C GLU A 482 -22.26 -24.85 -44.67
N ASP A 483 -20.95 -24.61 -44.88
CA ASP A 483 -20.12 -25.48 -45.75
C ASP A 483 -18.70 -24.98 -46.09
N GLU A 484 -17.83 -25.99 -46.21
CA GLU A 484 -16.68 -26.17 -47.11
C GLU A 484 -15.72 -25.00 -47.45
N HIS A 485 -14.68 -24.83 -46.64
CA HIS A 485 -13.38 -24.32 -47.14
C HIS A 485 -12.16 -24.95 -46.43
N GLN A 486 -12.28 -26.20 -46.00
CA GLN A 486 -11.17 -27.00 -45.47
C GLN A 486 -10.78 -28.11 -46.45
N ALA A 487 -10.02 -27.79 -47.49
CA ALA A 487 -9.34 -28.85 -48.26
C ALA A 487 -8.10 -28.40 -49.06
N ASN A 488 -7.92 -27.11 -49.38
CA ASN A 488 -7.00 -26.75 -50.48
C ASN A 488 -5.71 -26.00 -50.15
N VAL A 489 -5.24 -25.96 -48.89
CA VAL A 489 -3.97 -25.26 -48.55
C VAL A 489 -2.96 -26.11 -47.75
N MET A 490 -3.00 -27.43 -47.90
CA MET A 490 -1.89 -28.30 -47.47
C MET A 490 -1.29 -29.05 -48.66
N LYS A 491 -0.50 -28.34 -49.48
CA LYS A 491 0.43 -28.96 -50.46
C LYS A 491 1.39 -27.91 -51.03
N LYS A 492 2.25 -27.32 -50.20
CA LYS A 492 3.54 -26.75 -50.63
C LYS A 492 4.42 -26.48 -49.42
N PHE A 493 5.63 -27.02 -49.46
CA PHE A 493 6.72 -27.00 -48.47
C PHE A 493 6.73 -28.15 -47.44
N GLY A 494 7.50 -29.19 -47.79
CA GLY A 494 8.12 -30.14 -46.87
C GLY A 494 9.38 -29.54 -46.20
N PRO A 495 10.17 -30.36 -45.49
CA PRO A 495 10.39 -30.18 -44.06
C PRO A 495 11.64 -29.37 -43.75
N SER A 496 11.51 -28.27 -43.02
CA SER A 496 12.62 -27.66 -42.29
C SER A 496 12.48 -27.97 -40.80
N SER A 497 13.35 -28.84 -40.33
CA SER A 497 13.55 -29.22 -38.94
C SER A 497 13.80 -28.01 -38.03
N ASN A 498 13.14 -28.03 -36.87
CA ASN A 498 13.43 -27.29 -35.62
C ASN A 498 12.80 -25.91 -35.38
N THR A 499 11.47 -25.77 -35.52
CA THR A 499 10.70 -24.68 -34.87
C THR A 499 9.45 -25.21 -34.16
N GLY A 500 9.61 -26.26 -33.36
CA GLY A 500 8.56 -26.74 -32.44
C GLY A 500 8.96 -26.55 -30.97
N ALA A 501 8.00 -26.71 -30.04
CA ALA A 501 8.17 -26.51 -28.59
C ALA A 501 9.41 -27.20 -27.96
N LYS A 502 9.96 -28.24 -28.60
CA LYS A 502 11.22 -28.89 -28.20
C LYS A 502 12.48 -28.04 -28.43
N GLY A 503 12.50 -27.19 -29.46
CA GLY A 503 13.58 -26.21 -29.69
C GLY A 503 13.57 -25.13 -28.62
N VAL A 504 12.40 -24.61 -28.28
CA VAL A 504 12.21 -23.63 -27.19
C VAL A 504 12.60 -24.22 -25.83
N LEU A 505 12.32 -25.51 -25.57
CA LEU A 505 12.74 -26.21 -24.36
C LEU A 505 14.25 -26.50 -24.33
N SER A 506 14.87 -26.75 -25.49
CA SER A 506 16.32 -26.90 -25.63
C SER A 506 17.04 -25.58 -25.39
N ASP A 507 16.54 -24.48 -25.97
CA ASP A 507 17.08 -23.13 -25.80
C ASP A 507 16.87 -22.63 -24.36
N PHE A 508 15.74 -23.00 -23.72
CA PHE A 508 15.50 -22.70 -22.31
C PHE A 508 16.39 -23.52 -21.37
N LYS A 509 16.72 -24.77 -21.71
CA LYS A 509 17.70 -25.58 -20.96
C LYS A 509 19.11 -25.02 -21.12
N ALA A 510 19.51 -24.67 -22.35
CA ALA A 510 20.79 -24.03 -22.62
C ALA A 510 20.90 -22.67 -21.91
N PHE A 511 19.82 -21.89 -21.86
CA PHE A 511 19.74 -20.65 -21.11
C PHE A 511 19.85 -20.90 -19.60
N ARG A 512 19.19 -21.91 -19.02
CA ARG A 512 19.37 -22.26 -17.59
C ARG A 512 20.77 -22.77 -17.28
N GLU A 513 21.39 -23.57 -18.14
CA GLU A 513 22.77 -24.03 -17.96
C GLU A 513 23.77 -22.88 -18.08
N GLN A 514 23.61 -21.99 -19.06
CA GLN A 514 24.43 -20.78 -19.17
C GLN A 514 24.23 -19.82 -17.99
N THR A 515 22.99 -19.68 -17.50
CA THR A 515 22.70 -18.87 -16.31
C THR A 515 23.31 -19.50 -15.06
N LYS A 516 23.28 -20.84 -14.95
CA LYS A 516 23.87 -21.57 -13.82
C LYS A 516 25.40 -21.52 -13.86
N LEU A 517 26.02 -21.69 -15.03
CA LEU A 517 27.46 -21.49 -15.26
C LEU A 517 27.88 -20.04 -14.98
N ALA A 518 27.10 -19.04 -15.41
CA ALA A 518 27.36 -17.63 -15.10
C ALA A 518 27.23 -17.34 -13.60
N MET A 519 26.29 -18.01 -12.92
CA MET A 519 26.09 -17.89 -11.47
C MET A 519 27.18 -18.63 -10.68
N GLU A 520 27.67 -19.77 -11.18
CA GLU A 520 28.82 -20.50 -10.64
C GLU A 520 30.14 -19.76 -10.88
N GLN A 521 30.34 -19.14 -12.04
CA GLN A 521 31.47 -18.25 -12.33
C GLN A 521 31.41 -16.98 -11.46
N LYS A 522 30.23 -16.41 -11.26
CA LYS A 522 30.02 -15.27 -10.34
C LYS A 522 30.25 -15.67 -8.89
N ASN A 523 29.82 -16.87 -8.48
CA ASN A 523 30.09 -17.40 -7.14
C ASN A 523 31.57 -17.77 -6.96
N GLN A 524 32.26 -18.30 -7.98
CA GLN A 524 33.72 -18.51 -7.95
C GLN A 524 34.48 -17.20 -7.89
N TYR A 525 34.04 -16.18 -8.63
CA TYR A 525 34.57 -14.82 -8.55
C TYR A 525 34.37 -14.24 -7.15
N PHE A 526 33.18 -14.37 -6.56
CA PHE A 526 32.93 -13.95 -5.17
C PHE A 526 33.74 -14.77 -4.16
N LEU A 527 33.97 -16.07 -4.41
CA LEU A 527 34.81 -16.91 -3.55
C LEU A 527 36.29 -16.56 -3.67
N GLU A 528 36.78 -16.20 -4.86
CA GLU A 528 38.13 -15.68 -5.10
C GLU A 528 38.33 -14.31 -4.48
N GLN A 529 37.33 -13.42 -4.56
CA GLN A 529 37.34 -12.12 -3.89
C GLN A 529 37.24 -12.26 -2.37
N ALA A 530 36.48 -13.23 -1.86
CA ALA A 530 36.44 -13.56 -0.44
C ALA A 530 37.75 -14.19 0.05
N LYS A 531 38.42 -15.01 -0.80
CA LYS A 531 39.77 -15.54 -0.53
C LYS A 531 40.84 -14.44 -0.57
N ARG A 532 40.70 -13.44 -1.45
CA ARG A 532 41.53 -12.22 -1.46
C ARG A 532 41.22 -11.28 -0.29
N GLY A 533 39.99 -11.33 0.25
CA GLY A 533 39.56 -10.60 1.44
C GLY A 533 40.09 -11.14 2.77
N MET A 534 40.78 -12.28 2.77
CA MET A 534 41.65 -12.72 3.86
C MET A 534 43.10 -12.60 3.43
N MET A 535 43.62 -11.38 3.34
CA MET A 535 45.01 -10.97 3.62
C MET A 535 45.13 -9.46 3.35
N MET A 536 45.89 -8.77 4.20
CA MET A 536 45.94 -7.32 4.34
C MET A 536 46.19 -6.55 3.02
N GLY A 537 45.29 -5.64 2.65
CA GLY A 537 45.47 -4.65 1.58
C GLY A 537 45.70 -3.24 2.15
N SER A 538 46.60 -2.48 1.53
CA SER A 538 47.13 -1.21 2.05
C SER A 538 46.15 -0.03 1.92
N LYS A 539 46.42 1.06 2.65
CA LYS A 539 45.55 2.25 2.73
C LYS A 539 45.27 2.90 1.37
N GLU A 540 46.20 2.81 0.42
CA GLU A 540 46.05 3.34 -0.94
C GLU A 540 45.10 2.50 -1.82
N GLU A 541 45.01 1.19 -1.60
CA GLU A 541 44.09 0.32 -2.34
C GLU A 541 42.63 0.52 -1.88
N ARG A 542 42.43 0.87 -0.60
CA ARG A 542 41.11 1.29 -0.09
C ARG A 542 40.69 2.64 -0.67
N GLU A 543 41.60 3.60 -0.80
CA GLU A 543 41.28 4.90 -1.40
C GLU A 543 41.02 4.82 -2.92
N LYS A 544 41.62 3.85 -3.63
CA LYS A 544 41.31 3.57 -5.04
C LYS A 544 39.99 2.86 -5.24
N ALA A 545 39.66 1.85 -4.43
CA ALA A 545 38.37 1.18 -4.48
C ALA A 545 37.21 2.14 -4.11
N GLN A 546 37.48 3.08 -3.20
CA GLN A 546 36.51 4.11 -2.81
C GLN A 546 36.35 5.18 -3.89
N LYS A 547 37.43 5.56 -4.60
CA LYS A 547 37.35 6.42 -5.79
C LYS A 547 36.66 5.76 -6.99
N GLU A 548 36.83 4.45 -7.20
CA GLU A 548 36.15 3.71 -8.28
C GLU A 548 34.68 3.40 -7.93
N GLU A 549 34.29 3.30 -6.65
CA GLU A 549 32.89 3.31 -6.21
C GLU A 549 32.26 4.71 -6.28
N ASP A 550 33.05 5.78 -6.07
CA ASP A 550 32.61 7.18 -6.17
C ASP A 550 32.41 7.64 -7.63
N GLU A 551 32.94 6.92 -8.62
CA GLU A 551 32.74 7.21 -10.07
C GLU A 551 31.45 6.58 -10.64
N PHE A 552 30.61 5.97 -9.79
CA PHE A 552 29.32 5.36 -10.17
C PHE A 552 28.12 5.92 -9.39
N GLU A 553 28.05 7.24 -9.19
CA GLU A 553 26.75 7.95 -8.99
C GLU A 553 26.60 9.05 -10.06
N LEU A 554 26.11 8.59 -11.21
CA LEU A 554 25.70 9.28 -12.44
C LEU A 554 25.21 10.73 -12.24
N GLU A 555 25.78 11.64 -13.02
CA GLU A 555 25.27 13.00 -13.18
C GLU A 555 23.85 13.00 -13.76
N GLU A 556 23.09 14.07 -13.50
CA GLU A 556 21.68 14.25 -13.86
C GLU A 556 21.39 14.03 -15.36
N SER A 557 22.42 14.11 -16.22
CA SER A 557 22.40 13.84 -17.67
C SER A 557 22.32 12.35 -18.04
N GLU A 558 22.96 11.45 -17.27
CA GLU A 558 22.94 10.00 -17.53
C GLU A 558 21.68 9.33 -16.94
N LEU A 559 21.09 9.93 -15.91
CA LEU A 559 19.75 9.58 -15.40
C LEU A 559 18.67 9.76 -16.47
N ASP A 560 18.81 10.78 -17.33
CA ASP A 560 17.91 10.98 -18.46
C ASP A 560 18.16 9.96 -19.58
N GLU A 561 19.39 9.49 -19.75
CA GLU A 561 19.72 8.43 -20.71
C GLU A 561 19.24 7.05 -20.24
N ILE A 562 19.32 6.77 -18.93
CA ILE A 562 18.72 5.59 -18.29
C ILE A 562 17.20 5.68 -18.27
N ARG A 563 16.61 6.86 -18.04
CA ARG A 563 15.16 7.09 -18.23
C ARG A 563 14.77 6.89 -19.69
N ARG A 564 15.60 7.30 -20.66
CA ARG A 564 15.37 7.04 -22.09
C ARG A 564 15.43 5.56 -22.41
N LYS A 565 16.43 4.83 -21.88
CA LYS A 565 16.57 3.37 -22.01
C LYS A 565 15.41 2.63 -21.34
N ARG A 566 15.03 3.00 -20.11
CA ARG A 566 13.84 2.46 -19.42
C ARG A 566 12.55 2.85 -20.12
N MET A 567 12.44 4.04 -20.71
CA MET A 567 11.30 4.42 -21.57
C MET A 567 11.30 3.60 -22.87
N LEU A 568 12.45 3.22 -23.42
CA LEU A 568 12.55 2.34 -24.59
C LEU A 568 12.18 0.89 -24.24
N GLU A 569 12.59 0.41 -23.06
CA GLU A 569 12.22 -0.88 -22.50
C GLU A 569 10.74 -0.92 -22.11
N MET A 570 10.20 0.17 -21.54
CA MET A 570 8.76 0.35 -21.28
C MET A 570 7.98 0.52 -22.58
N LYS A 571 8.53 1.13 -23.64
CA LYS A 571 7.96 1.13 -24.99
C LYS A 571 7.93 -0.27 -25.60
N LYS A 572 8.93 -1.11 -25.33
CA LYS A 572 8.91 -2.54 -25.66
C LYS A 572 7.85 -3.29 -24.84
N MET A 573 7.66 -2.97 -23.56
CA MET A 573 6.59 -3.53 -22.71
C MET A 573 5.18 -2.99 -23.04
N ALA A 574 5.07 -1.80 -23.65
CA ALA A 574 3.82 -1.16 -24.05
C ALA A 574 3.22 -1.71 -25.35
N GLN A 575 3.83 -2.74 -25.94
CA GLN A 575 3.29 -3.40 -27.14
C GLN A 575 1.88 -4.01 -26.92
N ASN A 576 1.42 -4.16 -25.67
CA ASN A 576 0.12 -4.74 -25.30
C ASN A 576 -0.93 -3.73 -24.78
N LYS A 577 -0.80 -2.40 -24.98
CA LYS A 577 -1.80 -1.41 -24.53
C LYS A 577 -2.81 -0.95 -25.60
N ILE A 578 -2.54 -1.19 -26.89
CA ILE A 578 -3.54 -1.01 -27.94
C ILE A 578 -4.01 -2.40 -28.38
N ILE A 579 -5.30 -2.68 -28.25
CA ILE A 579 -5.85 -4.00 -28.58
C ILE A 579 -6.16 -4.03 -30.07
N GLU A 580 -5.59 -4.98 -30.78
CA GLU A 580 -5.92 -5.22 -32.18
C GLU A 580 -7.19 -6.07 -32.27
N ILE A 581 -8.18 -5.53 -32.98
CA ILE A 581 -9.44 -6.20 -33.23
C ILE A 581 -9.25 -7.12 -34.42
N VAL A 582 -9.54 -8.42 -34.23
CA VAL A 582 -9.33 -9.46 -35.25
C VAL A 582 -10.63 -9.95 -35.89
N ASN A 583 -11.79 -9.54 -35.37
CA ASN A 583 -13.10 -9.81 -35.98
C ASN A 583 -14.13 -8.71 -35.68
N LYS A 584 -15.23 -8.69 -36.43
CA LYS A 584 -16.28 -7.66 -36.33
C LYS A 584 -17.06 -7.70 -35.00
N ASN A 585 -17.16 -8.86 -34.35
CA ASN A 585 -17.85 -9.00 -33.06
C ASN A 585 -17.08 -8.27 -31.95
N GLN A 586 -15.76 -8.45 -31.89
CA GLN A 586 -14.89 -7.74 -30.95
C GLN A 586 -14.93 -6.22 -31.12
N TYR A 587 -15.15 -5.72 -32.34
CA TYR A 587 -15.35 -4.29 -32.58
C TYR A 587 -16.66 -3.79 -31.96
N SER A 588 -17.74 -4.53 -32.17
CA SER A 588 -19.07 -4.20 -31.65
C SER A 588 -19.10 -4.26 -30.12
N ASP A 589 -18.55 -5.35 -29.54
CA ASP A 589 -18.42 -5.52 -28.08
C ASP A 589 -17.59 -4.40 -27.44
N ALA A 590 -16.59 -3.87 -28.15
CA ALA A 590 -15.78 -2.77 -27.66
C ALA A 590 -16.56 -1.45 -27.60
N ILE A 591 -17.39 -1.17 -28.62
CA ILE A 591 -18.25 0.02 -28.67
C ILE A 591 -19.36 -0.10 -27.60
N ASP A 592 -20.02 -1.24 -27.50
CA ASP A 592 -21.07 -1.47 -26.51
C ASP A 592 -20.53 -1.38 -25.07
N GLY A 593 -19.28 -1.79 -24.87
CA GLY A 593 -18.56 -1.67 -23.60
C GLY A 593 -18.02 -0.26 -23.27
N SER A 594 -18.20 0.74 -24.14
CA SER A 594 -17.68 2.11 -23.97
C SER A 594 -18.49 2.97 -22.97
N ASN A 595 -19.47 2.39 -22.29
CA ASN A 595 -20.17 3.03 -21.16
C ASN A 595 -19.31 3.17 -19.89
N LYS A 596 -18.23 2.39 -19.77
CA LYS A 596 -17.36 2.35 -18.59
C LYS A 596 -16.09 3.21 -18.74
N TYR A 597 -15.76 3.61 -19.97
CA TYR A 597 -14.51 4.29 -20.30
C TYR A 597 -14.62 4.99 -21.65
N LEU A 598 -13.81 6.02 -21.87
CA LEU A 598 -13.66 6.60 -23.21
C LEU A 598 -12.93 5.59 -24.11
N LEU A 599 -13.52 5.26 -25.27
CA LEU A 599 -12.93 4.34 -26.23
C LEU A 599 -12.36 5.12 -27.41
N ALA A 600 -11.07 4.93 -27.69
CA ALA A 600 -10.39 5.44 -28.86
C ALA A 600 -10.14 4.32 -29.87
N VAL A 601 -10.66 4.47 -31.08
CA VAL A 601 -10.57 3.50 -32.17
C VAL A 601 -9.71 4.06 -33.29
N LEU A 602 -8.58 3.40 -33.56
CA LEU A 602 -7.74 3.68 -34.72
C LEU A 602 -8.09 2.73 -35.88
N ILE A 603 -8.67 3.29 -36.94
CA ILE A 603 -8.86 2.58 -38.21
C ILE A 603 -7.63 2.82 -39.08
N TYR A 604 -6.94 1.73 -39.44
CA TYR A 604 -5.63 1.81 -40.10
C TYR A 604 -5.46 0.80 -41.24
N GLU A 605 -4.43 1.00 -42.06
CA GLU A 605 -3.96 0.02 -43.04
C GLU A 605 -2.48 -0.32 -42.79
N PRO A 606 -2.08 -1.61 -42.81
CA PRO A 606 -0.72 -2.04 -42.46
C PRO A 606 0.39 -1.45 -43.36
N GLU A 607 0.08 -1.18 -44.62
CA GLU A 607 1.03 -0.72 -45.64
C GLU A 607 1.12 0.82 -45.74
N ASN A 608 0.40 1.55 -44.89
CA ASN A 608 0.37 3.02 -44.92
C ASN A 608 1.30 3.62 -43.84
N GLU A 609 2.29 4.42 -44.26
CA GLU A 609 3.29 5.00 -43.34
C GLU A 609 2.67 5.97 -42.31
N GLU A 610 1.66 6.76 -42.71
CA GLU A 610 0.96 7.66 -41.81
C GLU A 610 0.19 6.89 -40.72
N CYS A 611 -0.36 5.72 -41.06
CA CYS A 611 -1.00 4.81 -40.12
C CYS A 611 -0.01 4.21 -39.12
N ALA A 612 1.21 3.87 -39.55
CA ALA A 612 2.26 3.38 -38.66
C ALA A 612 2.68 4.45 -37.64
N LYS A 613 2.84 5.70 -38.11
CA LYS A 613 3.14 6.86 -37.25
C LYS A 613 2.03 7.10 -36.22
N LEU A 614 0.77 7.11 -36.64
CA LEU A 614 -0.35 7.34 -35.72
C LEU A 614 -0.58 6.18 -34.76
N THR A 615 -0.33 4.93 -35.19
CA THR A 615 -0.33 3.76 -34.30
C THR A 615 0.67 3.95 -33.16
N TYR A 616 1.88 4.45 -33.47
CA TYR A 616 2.88 4.75 -32.46
C TYR A 616 2.41 5.87 -31.50
N LEU A 617 1.85 6.96 -32.02
CA LEU A 617 1.31 8.04 -31.17
C LEU A 617 0.19 7.53 -30.25
N CYS A 618 -0.74 6.73 -30.75
CA CYS A 618 -1.82 6.14 -29.96
C CYS A 618 -1.29 5.18 -28.90
N LYS A 619 -0.21 4.43 -29.15
CA LYS A 619 0.45 3.59 -28.12
C LYS A 619 1.03 4.43 -26.99
N VAL A 620 1.61 5.59 -27.30
CA VAL A 620 2.10 6.52 -26.28
C VAL A 620 0.93 7.11 -25.49
N LEU A 621 -0.14 7.55 -26.16
CA LEU A 621 -1.35 8.02 -25.46
C LEU A 621 -1.99 6.95 -24.58
N ALA A 622 -2.09 5.70 -25.06
CA ALA A 622 -2.59 4.58 -24.26
C ALA A 622 -1.72 4.28 -23.04
N ALA A 623 -0.41 4.58 -23.12
CA ALA A 623 0.48 4.45 -21.97
C ALA A 623 0.17 5.50 -20.89
N ASP A 624 -0.09 6.73 -21.32
CA ASP A 624 -0.23 7.90 -20.46
C ASP A 624 -1.67 8.07 -19.90
N TYR A 625 -2.69 7.59 -20.63
CA TYR A 625 -4.10 7.72 -20.25
C TYR A 625 -4.73 6.35 -19.95
N GLY A 626 -4.50 5.84 -18.73
CA GLY A 626 -4.99 4.53 -18.31
C GLY A 626 -6.53 4.38 -18.24
N ASN A 627 -7.26 5.50 -18.24
CA ASN A 627 -8.73 5.54 -18.23
C ASN A 627 -9.35 5.55 -19.64
N VAL A 628 -8.52 5.63 -20.69
CA VAL A 628 -8.94 5.59 -22.09
C VAL A 628 -8.51 4.27 -22.69
N LYS A 629 -9.45 3.52 -23.27
CA LYS A 629 -9.13 2.26 -23.93
C LYS A 629 -8.82 2.54 -25.40
N PHE A 630 -7.64 2.12 -25.86
CA PHE A 630 -7.25 2.23 -27.26
C PHE A 630 -7.37 0.88 -27.96
N ILE A 631 -8.06 0.87 -29.09
CA ILE A 631 -8.15 -0.28 -29.99
C ILE A 631 -7.74 0.11 -31.40
N ARG A 632 -7.33 -0.86 -32.21
CA ARG A 632 -7.09 -0.66 -33.64
C ARG A 632 -7.76 -1.75 -34.48
N ALA A 633 -8.27 -1.37 -35.65
CA ALA A 633 -8.92 -2.28 -36.59
C ALA A 633 -8.54 -1.92 -38.03
N THR A 634 -8.45 -2.90 -38.92
CA THR A 634 -8.19 -2.65 -40.34
C THR A 634 -9.47 -2.20 -41.05
N SER A 635 -9.38 -1.33 -42.06
CA SER A 635 -10.58 -0.85 -42.77
C SER A 635 -11.31 -2.00 -43.48
N ARG A 636 -10.56 -3.02 -43.92
CA ARG A 636 -11.09 -4.26 -44.50
C ARG A 636 -11.94 -5.05 -43.51
N LEU A 637 -11.52 -5.14 -42.26
CA LEU A 637 -12.27 -5.85 -41.21
C LEU A 637 -13.61 -5.17 -40.92
N LEU A 638 -13.65 -3.83 -40.99
CA LEU A 638 -14.85 -3.05 -40.73
C LEU A 638 -15.79 -2.93 -41.95
N GLY A 639 -15.44 -3.55 -43.08
CA GLY A 639 -16.25 -3.52 -44.31
C GLY A 639 -16.28 -2.16 -45.02
N MET A 640 -15.24 -1.34 -44.84
CA MET A 640 -15.14 -0.02 -45.47
C MET A 640 -14.80 -0.13 -46.96
N SER A 641 -15.25 0.85 -47.75
CA SER A 641 -15.03 0.89 -49.20
C SER A 641 -13.55 1.05 -49.59
N ASP A 642 -13.18 0.61 -50.80
CA ASP A 642 -11.80 0.78 -51.29
C ASP A 642 -11.42 2.27 -51.45
N ALA A 643 -12.40 3.14 -51.71
CA ALA A 643 -12.20 4.58 -51.72
C ALA A 643 -11.83 5.13 -50.34
N PHE A 644 -12.45 4.64 -49.27
CA PHE A 644 -12.09 4.98 -47.90
C PHE A 644 -10.74 4.39 -47.51
N ARG A 645 -10.42 3.17 -47.97
CA ARG A 645 -9.11 2.56 -47.74
C ARG A 645 -7.97 3.36 -48.37
N ALA A 646 -8.19 3.92 -49.56
CA ALA A 646 -7.18 4.71 -50.26
C ALA A 646 -7.00 6.12 -49.68
N ASN A 647 -8.09 6.77 -49.22
CA ASN A 647 -8.07 8.21 -48.92
C ASN A 647 -8.52 8.60 -47.50
N GLY A 648 -9.13 7.67 -46.74
CA GLY A 648 -9.75 7.94 -45.44
C GLY A 648 -8.89 7.56 -44.22
N VAL A 649 -7.87 6.72 -44.42
CA VAL A 649 -6.96 6.28 -43.34
C VAL A 649 -5.70 7.16 -43.24
N PRO A 650 -5.11 7.35 -42.04
CA PRO A 650 -5.61 6.87 -40.76
C PRO A 650 -6.81 7.66 -40.26
N CYS A 651 -7.79 6.95 -39.70
CA CYS A 651 -8.98 7.55 -39.09
C CYS A 651 -9.00 7.24 -37.59
N LEU A 652 -9.20 8.27 -36.76
CA LEU A 652 -9.26 8.14 -35.31
C LEU A 652 -10.66 8.52 -34.82
N GLN A 653 -11.33 7.59 -34.14
CA GLN A 653 -12.68 7.76 -33.61
C GLN A 653 -12.69 7.68 -32.09
N PHE A 654 -13.62 8.40 -31.46
CA PHE A 654 -13.86 8.38 -30.02
C PHE A 654 -15.31 8.05 -29.73
N TYR A 655 -15.52 7.09 -28.83
CA TYR A 655 -16.84 6.65 -28.38
C TYR A 655 -16.97 6.80 -26.87
N LYS A 656 -18.15 7.26 -26.44
CA LYS A 656 -18.54 7.36 -25.03
C LYS A 656 -20.00 6.96 -24.90
N ASP A 657 -20.29 6.06 -23.96
CA ASP A 657 -21.64 5.56 -23.71
C ASP A 657 -22.32 4.98 -24.98
N GLY A 658 -21.52 4.31 -25.82
CA GLY A 658 -21.95 3.75 -27.11
C GLY A 658 -22.05 4.75 -28.26
N ASN A 659 -21.96 6.06 -27.98
CA ASN A 659 -22.13 7.12 -28.98
C ASN A 659 -20.78 7.58 -29.56
N LEU A 660 -20.74 7.84 -30.86
CA LEU A 660 -19.59 8.44 -31.55
C LEU A 660 -19.53 9.93 -31.24
N ILE A 661 -18.52 10.35 -30.48
CA ILE A 661 -18.33 11.75 -30.04
C ILE A 661 -17.19 12.48 -30.77
N GLY A 662 -16.37 11.75 -31.53
CA GLY A 662 -15.32 12.34 -32.37
C GLY A 662 -14.95 11.41 -33.51
N ASN A 663 -14.83 11.94 -34.73
CA ASN A 663 -14.49 11.16 -35.93
C ASN A 663 -13.54 11.96 -36.84
N PHE A 664 -12.26 11.62 -36.79
CA PHE A 664 -11.21 12.36 -37.49
C PHE A 664 -10.65 11.50 -38.63
N VAL A 665 -11.23 11.67 -39.82
CA VAL A 665 -10.81 10.99 -41.06
C VAL A 665 -9.54 11.66 -41.58
N ARG A 666 -8.54 10.87 -41.99
CA ARG A 666 -7.23 11.35 -42.44
C ARG A 666 -6.58 12.34 -41.45
N ILE A 667 -6.61 11.99 -40.17
CA ILE A 667 -6.15 12.86 -39.07
C ILE A 667 -4.69 13.30 -39.23
N SER A 668 -3.84 12.51 -39.91
CA SER A 668 -2.46 12.90 -40.23
C SER A 668 -2.37 14.21 -41.02
N ALA A 669 -3.31 14.47 -41.93
CA ALA A 669 -3.36 15.73 -42.67
C ALA A 669 -3.78 16.91 -41.77
N MET A 670 -4.54 16.65 -40.71
CA MET A 670 -5.00 17.65 -39.74
C MET A 670 -3.90 18.01 -38.71
N LEU A 671 -2.96 17.10 -38.44
CA LEU A 671 -1.86 17.28 -37.48
C LEU A 671 -0.62 17.94 -38.08
N GLY A 672 -0.49 17.96 -39.41
CA GLY A 672 0.69 18.43 -40.15
C GLY A 672 1.84 17.40 -40.21
N GLN A 673 2.83 17.62 -41.09
CA GLN A 673 3.89 16.63 -41.40
C GLN A 673 4.71 16.19 -40.17
N ASP A 674 4.88 17.08 -39.18
CA ASP A 674 5.59 16.82 -37.92
C ASP A 674 4.65 16.63 -36.73
N GLY A 675 3.63 15.77 -36.88
CA GLY A 675 2.75 15.39 -35.78
C GLY A 675 3.47 14.60 -34.68
N ASP A 676 3.48 15.13 -33.46
CA ASP A 676 3.96 14.48 -32.25
C ASP A 676 2.83 14.31 -31.21
N VAL A 677 3.14 13.70 -30.07
CA VAL A 677 2.14 13.43 -29.01
C VAL A 677 1.57 14.72 -28.42
N ALA A 678 2.37 15.79 -28.31
CA ALA A 678 1.93 17.07 -27.77
C ALA A 678 0.93 17.75 -28.72
N LYS A 679 1.20 17.74 -30.02
CA LYS A 679 0.28 18.26 -31.05
C LYS A 679 -1.00 17.45 -31.13
N LEU A 680 -0.94 16.12 -31.06
CA LEU A 680 -2.14 15.28 -31.03
C LEU A 680 -2.99 15.54 -29.78
N ARG A 681 -2.37 15.72 -28.60
CA ARG A 681 -3.09 16.12 -27.37
C ARG A 681 -3.76 17.48 -27.51
N LYS A 682 -3.01 18.48 -28.01
CA LYS A 682 -3.53 19.83 -28.21
C LYS A 682 -4.68 19.84 -29.23
N PHE A 683 -4.57 19.05 -30.29
CA PHE A 683 -5.63 18.85 -31.27
C PHE A 683 -6.88 18.23 -30.63
N LEU A 684 -6.74 17.14 -29.88
CA LEU A 684 -7.88 16.47 -29.23
C LEU A 684 -8.58 17.37 -28.20
N ARG A 685 -7.81 18.13 -27.40
CA ARG A 685 -8.37 19.15 -26.49
C ARG A 685 -9.14 20.23 -27.23
N LYS A 686 -8.60 20.75 -28.35
CA LYS A 686 -9.31 21.70 -29.23
C LYS A 686 -10.56 21.13 -29.90
N GLN A 687 -10.74 19.81 -29.87
CA GLN A 687 -11.95 19.15 -30.36
C GLN A 687 -12.82 18.65 -29.21
N HIS A 688 -12.58 19.15 -28.00
CA HIS A 688 -13.31 18.86 -26.76
C HIS A 688 -13.24 17.39 -26.31
N ILE A 689 -12.22 16.64 -26.77
CA ILE A 689 -11.95 15.27 -26.33
C ILE A 689 -11.01 15.31 -25.13
N ASP A 690 -11.54 15.07 -23.92
CA ASP A 690 -10.76 15.04 -22.69
C ASP A 690 -10.27 13.62 -22.35
N LEU A 691 -8.98 13.40 -22.63
CA LEU A 691 -8.29 12.14 -22.32
C LEU A 691 -7.93 11.97 -20.83
N ILE A 692 -7.95 13.05 -20.03
CA ILE A 692 -7.60 13.01 -18.60
C ILE A 692 -8.79 12.47 -17.79
N ASN A 693 -9.95 13.10 -17.94
CA ASN A 693 -11.16 12.69 -17.22
C ASN A 693 -11.98 11.63 -17.99
N GLY A 694 -11.61 11.33 -19.24
CA GLY A 694 -12.26 10.29 -20.06
C GLY A 694 -13.67 10.67 -20.50
N GLY A 695 -13.87 11.94 -20.88
CA GLY A 695 -15.16 12.54 -21.25
C GLY A 695 -15.08 13.52 -22.43
N TYR A 696 -16.23 14.09 -22.78
CA TYR A 696 -16.35 15.17 -23.75
C TYR A 696 -16.65 16.47 -22.99
N ALA A 697 -15.83 17.51 -23.16
CA ALA A 697 -16.01 18.78 -22.44
C ALA A 697 -17.00 19.68 -23.19
N SER A 698 -18.12 20.05 -22.59
CA SER A 698 -18.98 21.12 -23.14
C SER A 698 -18.34 22.49 -22.91
N ASP A 699 -18.63 23.46 -23.79
CA ASP A 699 -18.06 24.83 -23.89
C ASP A 699 -18.07 25.73 -22.63
N SER A 700 -18.34 25.20 -21.44
CA SER A 700 -18.43 25.95 -20.18
C SER A 700 -17.16 25.94 -19.32
N ASP A 701 -16.08 25.27 -19.75
CA ASP A 701 -14.89 25.00 -18.92
C ASP A 701 -13.57 25.57 -19.50
N ASP A 702 -13.63 26.64 -20.29
CA ASP A 702 -12.44 27.43 -20.64
C ASP A 702 -12.11 28.41 -19.50
N GLY A 703 -11.44 27.89 -18.47
CA GLY A 703 -10.67 28.68 -17.52
C GLY A 703 -9.20 28.63 -17.92
N ASP A 704 -8.69 29.78 -18.39
CA ASP A 704 -7.30 30.03 -18.76
C ASP A 704 -6.31 29.55 -17.69
N ASP A 705 -5.38 28.68 -18.09
CA ASP A 705 -4.08 28.52 -17.43
C ASP A 705 -3.01 28.29 -18.52
N GLU A 706 -2.41 29.40 -18.97
CA GLU A 706 -1.14 29.45 -19.70
C GLU A 706 0.03 29.40 -18.71
N ASP A 707 0.83 28.34 -18.78
CA ASP A 707 2.32 28.25 -18.80
C ASP A 707 2.86 26.93 -18.20
#